data_AF-A0A3D1VRT4-F1
#
_entry.id   AF-A0A3D1VRT4-F1
#
_cell.length_a   1.000
_cell.length_b   1.000
_cell.length_c   1.000
_cell.angle_alpha   90.00
_cell.angle_beta   90.00
_cell.angle_gamma   90.00
#
_symmetry.space_group_name_H-M   'P 1'
#
loop_
_entity.id
_entity.type
_entity.pdbx_description
1 polymer ?
#
loop_
_entity_poly.entity_id
_entity_poly.type
_entity_poly.pdbx_seq_one_letter_code
_entity_poly.pdbx_strand_id
1 'polypeptide(L)'
;MIQRNSKFDYCNFVSFLLAALLLTGCSKGSSSDSDSTPPAPTTNISGTVTFTRIPLLKNASGVPTGLETDSEKYLTAQPARRVNVRAYQYTTETPATGASINYWKLISNTYTDLSGKYAFTLPQGKPLMVQLTSEFTQGNVDPVNLIGDPNGIQSSIPAPKRLRYTLRKAVDGTPATSTNLLPSSSPTTTTATVDFTVGLSDKWILSDVSTDPSTGIASGLSSSTMEAVGSGSRILAILDSIYKVENLYSSSVSSEVLDLHYLPGRREARGSYVDYNQNNYPIASTGNNSAFNASTGRLHYFGTLGGSVSNDDAWDESVIMGLVARNMMFSYMALGTNFMKGITPVMPTLPETLTLTHLHPMLAYLQGHADLMIASTLTSPYFSDTFLGGITVRDIRNIGGLSSNDRSPYSAPVITALGWEILLKGNSITSPGSPSDWAKLDSIKTLKYFFTSFDSLSQDCPNIYRQLSRLQEVKTAADSVDLASIFTDSALTSLLGPFNIVWPRPVINTIPVIRFVQDYSSINYIFGTPTTLPSISFTMANAQSLSGIYPNASEGEIALGRLALSKDTAYFLTVNSSIALPSGSITLDIPTAGYKYTYPGTTNPTRIVLRGNSANAVIHTFSFRINSPLTTLPAHTVTVTLTPTN
;
A
#
# COMPACT_ATOMS: atom_id res chain seq x y z
N MET A 1 -22.21 10.41 -33.38
CA MET A 1 -20.79 10.17 -33.76
C MET A 1 -19.93 10.84 -32.71
N ILE A 2 -19.21 10.20 -31.80
CA ILE A 2 -18.64 8.86 -31.65
C ILE A 2 -18.80 8.47 -30.16
N GLN A 3 -19.17 7.22 -29.86
CA GLN A 3 -19.26 6.66 -28.50
C GLN A 3 -17.88 6.67 -27.81
N ARG A 4 -17.80 7.11 -26.55
CA ARG A 4 -16.66 6.84 -25.67
C ARG A 4 -17.07 5.88 -24.56
N ASN A 5 -16.60 4.64 -24.67
CA ASN A 5 -16.45 3.70 -23.57
C ASN A 5 -15.35 4.23 -22.63
N SER A 6 -15.68 4.56 -21.39
CA SER A 6 -14.66 4.86 -20.37
C SER A 6 -14.18 3.55 -19.74
N LYS A 7 -13.02 3.06 -20.19
CA LYS A 7 -12.15 2.25 -19.33
C LYS A 7 -11.32 3.23 -18.51
N PHE A 8 -11.26 3.00 -17.20
CA PHE A 8 -10.34 3.67 -16.29
C PHE A 8 -8.92 3.22 -16.66
N ASP A 9 -8.21 4.02 -17.46
CA ASP A 9 -6.79 3.82 -17.75
C ASP A 9 -5.95 4.76 -16.88
N TYR A 10 -5.25 4.16 -15.91
CA TYR A 10 -4.09 4.73 -15.24
C TYR A 10 -2.93 4.85 -16.24
N CYS A 11 -2.89 5.94 -17.01
CA CYS A 11 -1.74 6.27 -17.87
C CYS A 11 -1.69 7.78 -18.09
N ASN A 12 -1.07 8.52 -17.18
CA ASN A 12 -0.61 9.88 -17.43
C ASN A 12 0.73 10.11 -16.73
N PHE A 13 1.79 9.53 -17.29
CA PHE A 13 3.18 9.94 -17.05
C PHE A 13 4.04 9.93 -18.32
N VAL A 14 3.43 9.96 -19.51
CA VAL A 14 4.14 9.90 -20.80
C VAL A 14 4.12 11.24 -21.57
N SER A 15 3.41 12.28 -21.10
CA SER A 15 3.33 13.56 -21.83
C SER A 15 4.27 14.67 -21.35
N PHE A 16 5.24 14.39 -20.47
CA PHE A 16 6.23 15.39 -20.03
C PHE A 16 7.65 15.21 -20.63
N LEU A 17 7.85 14.23 -21.51
CA LEU A 17 9.17 13.94 -22.10
C LEU A 17 9.37 14.48 -23.53
N LEU A 18 8.39 15.20 -24.10
CA LEU A 18 8.49 15.75 -25.47
C LEU A 18 8.43 17.29 -25.57
N ALA A 19 8.39 18.02 -24.44
CA ALA A 19 8.31 19.50 -24.43
C ALA A 19 9.60 20.19 -23.94
N ALA A 20 10.68 19.45 -23.68
CA ALA A 20 11.97 20.01 -23.24
C ALA A 20 13.04 20.06 -24.35
N LEU A 21 12.66 19.84 -25.62
CA LEU A 21 13.59 19.84 -26.76
C LEU A 21 13.48 21.06 -27.72
N LEU A 22 12.67 22.08 -27.43
CA LEU A 22 12.45 23.21 -28.36
C LEU A 22 12.27 24.58 -27.68
N LEU A 23 13.10 24.91 -26.68
CA LEU A 23 13.26 26.29 -26.21
C LEU A 23 14.74 26.66 -26.07
N THR A 24 15.46 26.58 -27.19
CA THR A 24 16.67 27.37 -27.43
C THR A 24 16.42 28.26 -28.62
N GLY A 25 16.26 29.57 -28.38
CA GLY A 25 16.25 30.55 -29.46
C GLY A 25 15.59 31.88 -29.10
N CYS A 26 16.44 32.88 -28.87
CA CYS A 26 16.19 34.32 -28.92
C CYS A 26 15.88 35.06 -27.59
N SER A 27 16.93 35.28 -26.80
CA SER A 27 17.13 36.58 -26.15
C SER A 27 18.51 37.13 -26.55
N LYS A 28 18.51 38.34 -27.14
CA LYS A 28 19.71 39.11 -27.47
C LYS A 28 20.25 39.77 -26.19
N GLY A 29 21.55 39.59 -25.94
CA GLY A 29 22.44 40.61 -25.36
C GLY A 29 22.47 40.74 -23.83
N SER A 30 23.51 40.17 -23.22
CA SER A 30 24.50 40.94 -22.46
C SER A 30 25.70 40.06 -22.17
N SER A 31 26.88 40.56 -22.55
CA SER A 31 28.19 39.92 -22.42
C SER A 31 28.58 39.68 -20.96
N SER A 32 28.77 38.42 -20.60
CA SER A 32 29.69 38.00 -19.55
C SER A 32 30.31 36.68 -19.99
N ASP A 33 31.62 36.56 -19.86
CA ASP A 33 32.44 35.47 -20.36
C ASP A 33 31.84 34.11 -20.01
N SER A 34 31.31 33.43 -21.03
CA SER A 34 30.90 32.04 -20.91
C SER A 34 32.15 31.21 -21.14
N ASP A 35 32.67 30.70 -20.04
CA ASP A 35 33.70 29.67 -19.98
C ASP A 35 33.18 28.46 -20.77
N SER A 36 33.51 28.44 -22.06
CA SER A 36 33.04 27.46 -23.04
C SER A 36 33.90 26.20 -22.96
N THR A 37 33.92 25.59 -21.78
CA THR A 37 34.38 24.21 -21.66
C THR A 37 33.35 23.32 -22.38
N PRO A 38 33.75 22.53 -23.39
CA PRO A 38 32.85 21.56 -24.00
C PRO A 38 32.26 20.66 -22.92
N PRO A 39 30.95 20.33 -22.95
CA PRO A 39 30.38 19.40 -21.97
C PRO A 39 31.18 18.11 -21.98
N ALA A 40 31.57 17.64 -20.79
CA ALA A 40 32.38 16.44 -20.66
C ALA A 40 31.70 15.29 -21.41
N PRO A 41 32.46 14.49 -22.20
CA PRO A 41 31.87 13.45 -23.02
C PRO A 41 31.13 12.44 -22.14
N THR A 42 29.96 12.00 -22.60
CA THR A 42 29.08 11.07 -21.87
C THR A 42 28.84 9.79 -22.67
N THR A 43 28.52 8.72 -21.95
CA THR A 43 28.07 7.45 -22.51
C THR A 43 26.67 7.15 -22.00
N ASN A 44 25.78 6.70 -22.88
CA ASN A 44 24.45 6.23 -22.53
C ASN A 44 24.50 4.73 -22.25
N ILE A 45 24.26 4.36 -21.01
CA ILE A 45 24.21 2.95 -20.60
C ILE A 45 22.76 2.54 -20.49
N SER A 46 22.40 1.42 -21.11
CA SER A 46 21.09 0.81 -20.92
C SER A 46 21.23 -0.67 -20.57
N GLY A 47 20.18 -1.27 -20.05
CA GLY A 47 20.22 -2.68 -19.72
C GLY A 47 18.87 -3.20 -19.26
N THR A 48 18.78 -4.52 -19.18
CA THR A 48 17.63 -5.25 -18.65
C THR A 48 18.07 -6.14 -17.50
N VAL A 49 17.24 -6.23 -16.46
CA VAL A 49 17.43 -7.14 -15.34
C VAL A 49 16.34 -8.20 -15.40
N THR A 50 16.75 -9.45 -15.53
CA THR A 50 15.85 -10.60 -15.55
C THR A 50 16.29 -11.71 -14.62
N PHE A 51 15.34 -12.55 -14.22
CA PHE A 51 15.58 -13.68 -13.34
C PHE A 51 14.76 -14.91 -13.71
N THR A 52 15.21 -16.08 -13.25
CA THR A 52 14.47 -17.34 -13.38
C THR A 52 13.53 -17.53 -12.20
N ARG A 53 12.24 -17.79 -12.46
CA ARG A 53 11.22 -18.08 -11.44
C ARG A 53 10.77 -19.53 -11.49
N ILE A 54 10.82 -20.21 -10.35
CA ILE A 54 10.21 -21.55 -10.20
C ILE A 54 8.72 -21.34 -9.91
N PRO A 55 7.80 -21.83 -10.76
CA PRO A 55 6.38 -21.73 -10.50
C PRO A 55 5.96 -22.51 -9.25
N LEU A 56 4.97 -21.97 -8.54
CA LEU A 56 4.15 -22.74 -7.62
C LEU A 56 3.12 -23.55 -8.43
N LEU A 57 3.20 -24.88 -8.33
CA LEU A 57 2.23 -25.78 -8.95
C LEU A 57 0.92 -25.77 -8.19
N LYS A 58 -0.18 -25.90 -8.94
CA LYS A 58 -1.54 -25.98 -8.42
C LYS A 58 -2.27 -27.15 -9.06
N ASN A 59 -3.10 -27.84 -8.28
CA ASN A 59 -4.01 -28.86 -8.82
C ASN A 59 -5.20 -28.21 -9.58
N ALA A 60 -6.08 -29.03 -10.14
CA ALA A 60 -7.26 -28.56 -10.88
C ALA A 60 -8.23 -27.69 -10.04
N SER A 61 -8.19 -27.79 -8.72
CA SER A 61 -8.96 -26.98 -7.78
C SER A 61 -8.22 -25.70 -7.35
N GLY A 62 -7.04 -25.44 -7.91
CA GLY A 62 -6.21 -24.27 -7.59
C GLY A 62 -5.41 -24.39 -6.29
N VAL A 63 -5.43 -25.56 -5.64
CA VAL A 63 -4.70 -25.80 -4.38
C VAL A 63 -3.22 -25.99 -4.71
N PRO A 64 -2.31 -25.26 -4.04
CA PRO A 64 -0.87 -25.47 -4.18
C PRO A 64 -0.44 -26.91 -3.91
N THR A 65 0.44 -27.46 -4.73
CA THR A 65 0.96 -28.83 -4.60
C THR A 65 2.47 -28.91 -4.41
N GLY A 66 3.13 -27.76 -4.31
CA GLY A 66 4.59 -27.65 -4.24
C GLY A 66 5.14 -26.82 -5.40
N LEU A 67 6.46 -26.72 -5.45
CA LEU A 67 7.15 -26.03 -6.54
C LEU A 67 7.31 -26.96 -7.74
N GLU A 68 7.38 -26.37 -8.93
CA GLU A 68 7.76 -27.09 -10.13
C GLU A 68 9.15 -27.71 -9.98
N THR A 69 9.27 -28.99 -10.34
CA THR A 69 10.52 -29.75 -10.27
C THR A 69 11.15 -29.95 -11.64
N ASP A 70 10.35 -29.80 -12.70
CA ASP A 70 10.77 -29.89 -14.09
C ASP A 70 11.36 -28.55 -14.54
N SER A 71 12.69 -28.51 -14.72
CA SER A 71 13.42 -27.29 -15.05
C SER A 71 13.04 -26.67 -16.39
N GLU A 72 12.46 -27.43 -17.32
CA GLU A 72 11.99 -26.90 -18.61
C GLU A 72 10.77 -26.00 -18.46
N LYS A 73 10.04 -26.11 -17.34
CA LYS A 73 8.85 -25.31 -17.04
C LYS A 73 9.14 -24.10 -16.16
N TYR A 74 10.41 -23.87 -15.81
CA TYR A 74 10.79 -22.67 -15.08
C TYR A 74 10.54 -21.43 -15.94
N LEU A 75 10.02 -20.38 -15.32
CA LEU A 75 9.77 -19.11 -15.97
C LEU A 75 11.10 -18.37 -16.08
N THR A 76 11.76 -18.50 -17.22
CA THR A 76 13.00 -17.76 -17.50
C THR A 76 12.68 -16.32 -17.91
N ALA A 77 13.67 -15.43 -17.79
CA ALA A 77 13.61 -14.05 -18.24
C ALA A 77 12.46 -13.21 -17.63
N GLN A 78 12.06 -13.50 -16.39
CA GLN A 78 11.09 -12.67 -15.68
C GLN A 78 11.70 -11.30 -15.37
N PRO A 79 10.99 -10.19 -15.61
CA PRO A 79 11.53 -8.85 -15.37
C PRO A 79 11.67 -8.60 -13.87
N ALA A 80 12.85 -8.15 -13.42
CA ALA A 80 13.01 -7.64 -12.07
C ALA A 80 12.49 -6.21 -12.03
N ARG A 81 11.34 -5.98 -11.38
CA ARG A 81 10.61 -4.71 -11.42
C ARG A 81 10.99 -3.84 -10.23
N ARG A 82 11.24 -2.56 -10.48
CA ARG A 82 11.51 -1.54 -9.45
C ARG A 82 12.70 -1.85 -8.54
N VAL A 83 13.72 -2.53 -9.07
CA VAL A 83 14.94 -2.88 -8.34
C VAL A 83 16.01 -1.81 -8.57
N ASN A 84 16.75 -1.45 -7.53
CA ASN A 84 17.77 -0.40 -7.59
C ASN A 84 18.98 -0.81 -8.45
N VAL A 85 19.32 0.03 -9.42
CA VAL A 85 20.55 -0.05 -10.20
C VAL A 85 21.38 1.21 -9.93
N ARG A 86 22.65 1.01 -9.61
CA ARG A 86 23.60 2.06 -9.23
C ARG A 86 24.77 2.10 -10.18
N ALA A 87 25.28 3.29 -10.47
CA ALA A 87 26.47 3.51 -11.28
C ALA A 87 27.56 4.17 -10.44
N TYR A 88 28.72 3.53 -10.39
CA TYR A 88 29.89 4.01 -9.67
C TYR A 88 31.00 4.38 -10.65
N GLN A 89 31.75 5.43 -10.32
CA GLN A 89 32.96 5.83 -11.03
C GLN A 89 34.16 5.77 -10.11
N TYR A 90 35.25 5.19 -10.61
CA TYR A 90 36.52 5.17 -9.91
C TYR A 90 37.20 6.53 -10.07
N THR A 91 37.50 7.16 -8.95
CA THR A 91 38.09 8.49 -8.90
C THR A 91 39.41 8.46 -8.15
N THR A 92 40.40 9.11 -8.75
CA THR A 92 41.66 9.48 -8.12
C THR A 92 41.64 10.97 -7.89
N GLU A 93 41.75 11.39 -6.63
CA GLU A 93 41.95 12.79 -6.26
C GLU A 93 43.32 12.96 -5.64
N THR A 94 44.01 14.04 -5.99
CA THR A 94 45.27 14.42 -5.35
C THR A 94 44.98 15.70 -4.57
N PRO A 95 44.72 15.62 -3.25
CA PRO A 95 44.57 16.80 -2.42
C PRO A 95 45.86 17.63 -2.41
N ALA A 96 45.79 18.87 -1.94
CA ALA A 96 46.95 19.75 -1.82
C ALA A 96 48.08 19.18 -0.94
N THR A 97 47.79 18.15 -0.13
CA THR A 97 48.75 17.38 0.66
C THR A 97 49.60 16.39 -0.16
N GLY A 98 49.37 16.28 -1.47
CA GLY A 98 50.23 15.60 -2.45
C GLY A 98 50.03 14.09 -2.61
N ALA A 99 49.37 13.41 -1.67
CA ALA A 99 49.11 11.97 -1.77
C ALA A 99 47.78 11.70 -2.49
N SER A 100 47.81 10.98 -3.61
CA SER A 100 46.59 10.58 -4.32
C SER A 100 45.75 9.60 -3.51
N ILE A 101 44.46 9.89 -3.41
CA ILE A 101 43.45 9.06 -2.77
C ILE A 101 42.56 8.48 -3.86
N ASN A 102 42.38 7.16 -3.84
CA ASN A 102 41.54 6.45 -4.76
C ASN A 102 40.26 6.00 -4.07
N TYR A 103 39.11 6.21 -4.70
CA TYR A 103 37.83 5.79 -4.15
C TYR A 103 36.77 5.59 -5.23
N TRP A 104 35.74 4.85 -4.87
CA TRP A 104 34.53 4.70 -5.68
C TRP A 104 33.50 5.74 -5.26
N LYS A 105 32.97 6.47 -6.25
CA LYS A 105 31.91 7.47 -6.05
C LYS A 105 30.63 6.99 -6.71
N LEU A 106 29.51 7.00 -5.99
CA LEU A 106 28.18 6.84 -6.59
C LEU A 106 27.89 8.09 -7.41
N ILE A 107 27.74 7.94 -8.72
CA ILE A 107 27.50 9.06 -9.63
C ILE A 107 26.07 9.09 -10.18
N SER A 108 25.36 7.97 -10.14
CA SER A 108 23.95 7.90 -10.51
C SER A 108 23.29 6.67 -9.90
N ASN A 109 22.00 6.75 -9.64
CA ASN A 109 21.14 5.62 -9.32
C ASN A 109 19.82 5.74 -10.09
N THR A 110 19.20 4.59 -10.33
CA THR A 110 17.89 4.49 -10.98
C THR A 110 17.23 3.19 -10.56
N TYR A 111 16.02 2.96 -11.02
CA TYR A 111 15.29 1.71 -10.77
C TYR A 111 14.82 1.13 -12.08
N THR A 112 14.74 -0.20 -12.12
CA THR A 112 14.16 -0.87 -13.27
C THR A 112 12.68 -0.53 -13.45
N ASP A 113 12.24 -0.42 -14.70
CA ASP A 113 10.84 -0.23 -15.05
C ASP A 113 10.02 -1.53 -14.95
N LEU A 114 8.77 -1.49 -15.42
CA LEU A 114 7.86 -2.64 -15.40
C LEU A 114 8.31 -3.80 -16.30
N SER A 115 9.20 -3.52 -17.26
CA SER A 115 9.81 -4.50 -18.16
C SER A 115 11.21 -4.93 -17.70
N GLY A 116 11.65 -4.49 -16.52
CA GLY A 116 12.99 -4.78 -16.00
C GLY A 116 14.10 -3.93 -16.63
N LYS A 117 13.78 -2.91 -17.41
CA LYS A 117 14.77 -2.08 -18.12
C LYS A 117 15.23 -0.89 -17.28
N TYR A 118 16.46 -0.45 -17.50
CA TYR A 118 17.02 0.76 -16.90
C TYR A 118 17.93 1.49 -17.89
N ALA A 119 18.21 2.76 -17.61
CA ALA A 119 19.16 3.57 -18.37
C ALA A 119 19.86 4.63 -17.51
N PHE A 120 21.07 4.99 -17.92
CA PHE A 120 21.89 6.07 -17.38
C PHE A 120 22.51 6.90 -18.50
N THR A 121 22.86 8.14 -18.17
CA THR A 121 23.85 8.92 -18.92
C THR A 121 25.01 9.21 -17.96
N LEU A 122 26.19 8.64 -18.24
CA LEU A 122 27.35 8.69 -17.34
C LEU A 122 28.56 9.38 -18.00
N PRO A 123 29.48 9.99 -17.24
CA PRO A 123 30.69 10.59 -17.79
C PRO A 123 31.66 9.53 -18.35
N GLN A 124 32.29 9.84 -19.48
CA GLN A 124 33.39 9.04 -20.04
C GLN A 124 34.75 9.35 -19.38
N GLY A 125 35.77 8.57 -19.76
CA GLY A 125 37.18 8.86 -19.45
C GLY A 125 37.69 8.31 -18.12
N LYS A 126 36.82 7.73 -17.28
CA LYS A 126 37.22 7.04 -16.04
C LYS A 126 36.56 5.66 -15.96
N PRO A 127 37.14 4.71 -15.20
CA PRO A 127 36.54 3.40 -15.00
C PRO A 127 35.17 3.51 -14.34
N LEU A 128 34.20 2.78 -14.90
CA LEU A 128 32.81 2.73 -14.45
C LEU A 128 32.42 1.30 -14.09
N MET A 129 31.51 1.20 -13.13
CA MET A 129 30.90 -0.05 -12.68
C MET A 129 29.39 0.15 -12.50
N VAL A 130 28.59 -0.79 -13.00
CA VAL A 130 27.16 -0.86 -12.76
C VAL A 130 26.88 -1.93 -11.71
N GLN A 131 26.04 -1.61 -10.73
CA GLN A 131 25.68 -2.49 -9.64
C GLN A 131 24.15 -2.63 -9.54
N LEU A 132 23.65 -3.85 -9.61
CA LEU A 132 22.30 -4.19 -9.18
C LEU A 132 22.32 -4.42 -7.66
N THR A 133 21.35 -3.88 -6.93
CA THR A 133 21.26 -4.00 -5.47
C THR A 133 19.91 -4.57 -5.05
N SER A 134 19.88 -5.38 -3.99
CA SER A 134 18.65 -5.96 -3.44
C SER A 134 17.81 -4.96 -2.64
N GLU A 135 17.39 -3.90 -3.34
CA GLU A 135 16.57 -2.81 -2.84
C GLU A 135 15.42 -2.59 -3.82
N PHE A 136 14.20 -2.52 -3.27
CA PHE A 136 12.98 -2.22 -3.99
C PHE A 136 12.43 -0.86 -3.55
N THR A 137 11.91 -0.06 -4.49
CA THR A 137 11.11 1.14 -4.17
C THR A 137 9.95 1.34 -5.12
N GLN A 138 8.85 1.92 -4.63
CA GLN A 138 7.75 2.37 -5.47
C GLN A 138 7.61 3.89 -5.41
N GLY A 139 8.09 4.60 -6.43
CA GLY A 139 7.95 6.06 -6.53
C GLY A 139 8.86 6.81 -5.55
N ASN A 140 8.32 7.78 -4.83
CA ASN A 140 9.08 8.61 -3.85
C ASN A 140 8.97 8.06 -2.41
N VAL A 141 8.76 6.76 -2.26
CA VAL A 141 8.48 6.12 -0.96
C VAL A 141 9.71 5.37 -0.44
N ASP A 142 9.71 5.11 0.86
CA ASP A 142 10.79 4.47 1.58
C ASP A 142 11.01 3.04 1.05
N PRO A 143 12.28 2.63 0.85
CA PRO A 143 12.57 1.35 0.21
C PRO A 143 12.33 0.16 1.14
N VAL A 144 12.12 -1.00 0.52
CA VAL A 144 12.30 -2.31 1.18
C VAL A 144 13.66 -2.86 0.75
N ASN A 145 14.52 -3.18 1.71
CA ASN A 145 15.82 -3.79 1.44
C ASN A 145 15.79 -5.27 1.83
N LEU A 146 16.47 -6.09 1.02
CA LEU A 146 16.82 -7.46 1.41
C LEU A 146 18.28 -7.46 1.87
N ILE A 147 18.51 -7.82 3.14
CA ILE A 147 19.83 -7.85 3.77
C ILE A 147 20.31 -9.30 3.95
N GLY A 148 21.60 -9.52 3.73
CA GLY A 148 22.30 -10.79 3.94
C GLY A 148 23.31 -10.73 5.09
N ASP A 149 23.05 -9.88 6.09
CA ASP A 149 23.91 -9.74 7.27
C ASP A 149 23.93 -11.05 8.08
N PRO A 150 25.09 -11.66 8.36
CA PRO A 150 25.18 -12.92 9.10
C PRO A 150 24.58 -12.91 10.51
N ASN A 151 24.34 -11.75 11.13
CA ASN A 151 23.68 -11.66 12.44
C ASN A 151 22.19 -11.32 12.33
N GLY A 152 21.68 -11.05 11.12
CA GLY A 152 20.28 -10.74 10.86
C GLY A 152 19.77 -9.59 11.72
N ILE A 153 18.58 -9.75 12.31
CA ILE A 153 17.93 -8.74 13.17
C ILE A 153 18.81 -8.39 14.39
N GLN A 154 19.58 -9.35 14.91
CA GLN A 154 20.45 -9.20 16.08
C GLN A 154 21.83 -8.57 15.75
N SER A 155 22.01 -8.05 14.54
CA SER A 155 23.24 -7.35 14.16
C SER A 155 23.38 -6.01 14.89
N SER A 156 24.56 -5.74 15.44
CA SER A 156 24.94 -4.41 15.96
C SER A 156 25.46 -3.47 14.87
N ILE A 157 25.49 -3.91 13.61
CA ILE A 157 25.85 -3.04 12.48
C ILE A 157 24.71 -2.04 12.25
N PRO A 158 25.02 -0.73 12.14
CA PRO A 158 24.02 0.27 11.78
C PRO A 158 23.27 -0.10 10.50
N ALA A 159 21.94 0.06 10.49
CA ALA A 159 21.07 -0.36 9.39
C ALA A 159 21.58 0.02 7.98
N PRO A 160 22.08 1.25 7.72
CA PRO A 160 22.55 1.65 6.39
C PRO A 160 23.77 0.86 5.90
N LYS A 161 24.56 0.30 6.82
CA LYS A 161 25.80 -0.43 6.55
C LYS A 161 25.61 -1.95 6.53
N ARG A 162 24.41 -2.45 6.85
CA ARG A 162 24.13 -3.89 6.81
C ARG A 162 24.29 -4.40 5.38
N LEU A 163 24.88 -5.58 5.26
CA LEU A 163 25.25 -6.14 3.96
C LEU A 163 24.00 -6.44 3.14
N ARG A 164 24.00 -6.00 1.88
CA ARG A 164 22.96 -6.27 0.89
C ARG A 164 23.49 -7.15 -0.23
N TYR A 165 22.59 -7.85 -0.89
CA TYR A 165 22.92 -8.64 -2.07
C TYR A 165 23.12 -7.71 -3.27
N THR A 166 24.28 -7.84 -3.92
CA THR A 166 24.62 -7.06 -5.10
C THR A 166 25.18 -7.93 -6.23
N LEU A 167 24.93 -7.52 -7.48
CA LEU A 167 25.63 -8.01 -8.67
C LEU A 167 26.32 -6.84 -9.35
N ARG A 168 27.53 -7.04 -9.86
CA ARG A 168 28.34 -5.98 -10.46
C ARG A 168 28.83 -6.38 -11.84
N LYS A 169 28.82 -5.40 -12.74
CA LYS A 169 29.43 -5.50 -14.08
C LYS A 169 30.18 -4.22 -14.39
N ALA A 170 31.30 -4.35 -15.10
CA ALA A 170 31.90 -3.22 -15.80
C ALA A 170 30.96 -2.77 -16.93
N VAL A 171 31.20 -1.57 -17.48
CA VAL A 171 30.33 -1.00 -18.53
C VAL A 171 30.42 -1.69 -19.88
N ASP A 172 31.47 -2.50 -20.10
CA ASP A 172 31.58 -3.42 -21.23
C ASP A 172 30.86 -4.76 -21.00
N GLY A 173 30.18 -4.93 -19.87
CA GLY A 173 29.44 -6.14 -19.51
C GLY A 173 30.24 -7.18 -18.73
N THR A 174 31.55 -6.97 -18.51
CA THR A 174 32.40 -7.91 -17.75
C THR A 174 31.89 -8.08 -16.32
N PRO A 175 31.51 -9.30 -15.89
CA PRO A 175 30.97 -9.52 -14.56
C PRO A 175 32.04 -9.56 -13.47
N ALA A 176 31.61 -9.32 -12.24
CA ALA A 176 32.43 -9.59 -11.07
C ALA A 176 32.73 -11.09 -10.94
N THR A 177 33.87 -11.40 -10.34
CA THR A 177 34.33 -12.77 -10.06
C THR A 177 34.78 -12.88 -8.61
N SER A 178 35.03 -14.10 -8.11
CA SER A 178 35.49 -14.31 -6.74
C SER A 178 36.84 -13.65 -6.42
N THR A 179 37.66 -13.35 -7.45
CA THR A 179 38.96 -12.67 -7.30
C THR A 179 38.90 -11.19 -7.65
N ASN A 180 37.82 -10.74 -8.32
CA ASN A 180 37.59 -9.33 -8.63
C ASN A 180 36.11 -8.96 -8.41
N LEU A 181 35.82 -8.40 -7.23
CA LEU A 181 34.48 -7.96 -6.84
C LEU A 181 34.13 -6.53 -7.29
N LEU A 182 35.08 -5.82 -7.93
CA LEU A 182 34.92 -4.43 -8.38
C LEU A 182 35.31 -4.34 -9.87
N PRO A 183 34.60 -5.07 -10.76
CA PRO A 183 34.88 -5.03 -12.19
C PRO A 183 34.66 -3.61 -12.71
N SER A 184 35.57 -3.14 -13.57
CA SER A 184 35.47 -1.80 -14.11
C SER A 184 36.14 -1.67 -15.47
N SER A 185 35.61 -0.78 -16.28
CA SER A 185 36.23 -0.38 -17.54
C SER A 185 35.87 1.06 -17.88
N SER A 186 36.73 1.71 -18.64
CA SER A 186 36.49 3.07 -19.12
C SER A 186 35.67 2.98 -20.40
N PRO A 187 34.47 3.58 -20.48
CA PRO A 187 33.67 3.55 -21.69
C PRO A 187 34.36 4.34 -22.81
N THR A 188 34.59 3.69 -23.95
CA THR A 188 35.14 4.31 -25.16
C THR A 188 34.05 4.62 -26.20
N THR A 189 32.83 4.12 -25.99
CA THR A 189 31.68 4.28 -26.88
C THR A 189 30.64 5.26 -26.30
N THR A 190 29.84 5.84 -27.18
CA THR A 190 28.70 6.71 -26.79
C THR A 190 27.51 5.95 -26.24
N THR A 191 27.46 4.63 -26.46
CA THR A 191 26.42 3.74 -25.95
C THR A 191 27.03 2.43 -25.44
N ALA A 192 26.46 1.89 -24.38
CA ALA A 192 26.80 0.59 -23.83
C ALA A 192 25.54 -0.14 -23.34
N THR A 193 25.56 -1.48 -23.41
CA THR A 193 24.48 -2.32 -22.89
C THR A 193 25.03 -3.22 -21.79
N VAL A 194 24.39 -3.18 -20.62
CA VAL A 194 24.79 -3.98 -19.46
C VAL A 194 23.55 -4.74 -18.96
N ASP A 195 23.41 -6.00 -19.35
CA ASP A 195 22.27 -6.81 -18.91
C ASP A 195 22.63 -7.65 -17.68
N PHE A 196 21.65 -7.86 -16.78
CA PHE A 196 21.73 -8.81 -15.68
C PHE A 196 20.72 -9.92 -15.92
N THR A 197 21.20 -11.17 -15.98
CA THR A 197 20.35 -12.37 -16.05
C THR A 197 20.74 -13.25 -14.88
N VAL A 198 19.79 -13.50 -13.97
CA VAL A 198 20.05 -14.22 -12.72
C VAL A 198 19.40 -15.60 -12.73
N GLY A 199 20.24 -16.64 -12.71
CA GLY A 199 19.86 -18.04 -12.58
C GLY A 199 19.64 -18.47 -11.12
N LEU A 200 19.19 -19.71 -10.93
CA LEU A 200 18.80 -20.25 -9.62
C LEU A 200 19.95 -20.37 -8.60
N SER A 201 21.19 -20.48 -9.09
CA SER A 201 22.38 -20.75 -8.25
C SER A 201 23.45 -19.68 -8.35
N ASP A 202 23.14 -18.55 -8.99
CA ASP A 202 24.09 -17.45 -9.14
C ASP A 202 24.49 -16.89 -7.77
N LYS A 203 25.77 -16.62 -7.61
CA LYS A 203 26.31 -16.06 -6.37
C LYS A 203 26.15 -14.55 -6.37
N TRP A 204 25.66 -14.03 -5.26
CA TRP A 204 25.62 -12.61 -5.01
C TRP A 204 26.87 -12.16 -4.26
N ILE A 205 27.11 -10.86 -4.33
CA ILE A 205 28.12 -10.16 -3.54
C ILE A 205 27.40 -9.51 -2.36
N LEU A 206 27.78 -9.89 -1.15
CA LEU A 206 27.37 -9.23 0.08
C LEU A 206 28.21 -7.96 0.25
N SER A 207 27.56 -6.79 0.16
CA SER A 207 28.23 -5.49 0.18
C SER A 207 27.53 -4.51 1.10
N ASP A 208 28.32 -3.68 1.79
CA ASP A 208 27.86 -2.39 2.29
C ASP A 208 27.69 -1.46 1.08
N VAL A 209 26.47 -0.94 0.90
CA VAL A 209 26.11 -0.06 -0.22
C VAL A 209 25.87 1.38 0.24
N SER A 210 26.20 1.69 1.50
CA SER A 210 26.12 3.04 2.02
C SER A 210 27.07 3.97 1.28
N THR A 211 26.63 5.22 1.12
CA THR A 211 27.41 6.28 0.52
C THR A 211 27.39 7.48 1.44
N ASP A 212 28.52 8.15 1.57
CA ASP A 212 28.58 9.43 2.25
C ASP A 212 27.63 10.43 1.55
N PRO A 213 26.62 10.99 2.26
CA PRO A 213 25.62 11.85 1.61
C PRO A 213 26.19 13.15 1.04
N SER A 214 27.33 13.63 1.57
CA SER A 214 27.94 14.90 1.17
C SER A 214 28.90 14.76 -0.01
N THR A 215 29.58 13.62 -0.12
CA THR A 215 30.62 13.39 -1.13
C THR A 215 30.25 12.34 -2.16
N GLY A 216 29.28 11.47 -1.88
CA GLY A 216 28.91 10.31 -2.69
C GLY A 216 29.91 9.15 -2.61
N ILE A 217 30.91 9.22 -1.72
CA ILE A 217 31.96 8.20 -1.59
C ILE A 217 31.38 6.93 -0.98
N ALA A 218 31.65 5.80 -1.62
CA ALA A 218 31.15 4.48 -1.23
C ALA A 218 32.27 3.65 -0.60
N SER A 219 32.64 3.99 0.64
CA SER A 219 33.79 3.40 1.34
C SER A 219 33.62 1.91 1.68
N GLY A 220 32.38 1.42 1.81
CA GLY A 220 32.07 0.03 2.13
C GLY A 220 32.19 -0.96 0.96
N LEU A 221 32.39 -0.48 -0.29
CA LEU A 221 32.42 -1.38 -1.46
C LEU A 221 33.62 -2.35 -1.43
N SER A 222 34.75 -1.94 -0.88
CA SER A 222 35.98 -2.75 -0.85
C SER A 222 35.93 -3.90 0.15
N SER A 223 35.08 -3.84 1.17
CA SER A 223 34.87 -4.91 2.15
C SER A 223 33.81 -5.94 1.73
N SER A 224 33.45 -5.96 0.44
CA SER A 224 32.48 -6.91 -0.10
C SER A 224 32.99 -8.35 -0.04
N THR A 225 32.07 -9.30 0.08
CA THR A 225 32.40 -10.74 -0.01
C THR A 225 31.44 -11.44 -0.96
N MET A 226 31.89 -12.50 -1.63
CA MET A 226 31.01 -13.33 -2.46
C MET A 226 30.39 -14.43 -1.61
N GLU A 227 29.11 -14.73 -1.85
CA GLU A 227 28.43 -15.82 -1.16
C GLU A 227 29.16 -17.17 -1.32
N ALA A 228 29.17 -17.95 -0.24
CA ALA A 228 29.64 -19.32 -0.28
C ALA A 228 28.71 -20.21 -1.13
N VAL A 229 27.39 -20.05 -0.93
CA VAL A 229 26.31 -20.74 -1.64
C VAL A 229 25.44 -19.69 -2.32
N GLY A 230 25.21 -19.82 -3.63
CA GLY A 230 24.49 -18.80 -4.38
C GLY A 230 23.01 -18.76 -4.04
N SER A 231 22.54 -17.61 -3.55
CA SER A 231 21.11 -17.35 -3.35
C SER A 231 20.35 -17.30 -4.70
N GLY A 232 21.03 -16.91 -5.78
CA GLY A 232 20.48 -16.91 -7.13
C GLY A 232 19.28 -15.99 -7.30
N SER A 233 18.36 -16.38 -8.17
CA SER A 233 17.19 -15.58 -8.55
C SER A 233 16.19 -15.34 -7.41
N ARG A 234 16.34 -16.03 -6.27
CA ARG A 234 15.52 -15.87 -5.06
C ARG A 234 15.49 -14.44 -4.56
N ILE A 235 16.64 -13.76 -4.58
CA ILE A 235 16.76 -12.35 -4.18
C ILE A 235 15.80 -11.49 -5.00
N LEU A 236 15.76 -11.66 -6.32
CA LEU A 236 14.88 -10.90 -7.21
C LEU A 236 13.43 -11.38 -7.13
N ALA A 237 13.18 -12.66 -6.88
CA ALA A 237 11.84 -13.21 -6.69
C ALA A 237 11.15 -12.67 -5.44
N ILE A 238 11.90 -12.47 -4.35
CA ILE A 238 11.40 -11.82 -3.13
C ILE A 238 10.98 -10.37 -3.44
N LEU A 239 11.86 -9.59 -4.08
CA LEU A 239 11.56 -8.21 -4.47
C LEU A 239 10.38 -8.12 -5.44
N ASP A 240 10.26 -9.09 -6.36
CA ASP A 240 9.12 -9.15 -7.28
C ASP A 240 7.80 -9.47 -6.56
N SER A 241 7.85 -10.26 -5.50
CA SER A 241 6.68 -10.55 -4.66
C SER A 241 6.25 -9.32 -3.85
N ILE A 242 7.21 -8.52 -3.37
CA ILE A 242 6.97 -7.19 -2.78
C ILE A 242 6.28 -6.26 -3.81
N TYR A 243 6.84 -6.19 -5.03
CA TYR A 243 6.27 -5.38 -6.12
C TYR A 243 4.79 -5.70 -6.38
N LYS A 244 4.42 -7.00 -6.44
CA LYS A 244 3.04 -7.42 -6.74
C LYS A 244 2.02 -6.84 -5.75
N VAL A 245 2.35 -6.79 -4.46
CA VAL A 245 1.47 -6.23 -3.42
C VAL A 245 1.44 -4.70 -3.51
N GLU A 246 2.62 -4.06 -3.56
CA GLU A 246 2.72 -2.60 -3.60
C GLU A 246 2.09 -1.99 -4.87
N ASN A 247 2.18 -2.68 -6.00
CA ASN A 247 1.55 -2.25 -7.24
C ASN A 247 0.02 -2.14 -7.12
N LEU A 248 -0.60 -3.00 -6.30
CA LEU A 248 -2.05 -3.02 -6.14
C LEU A 248 -2.54 -2.12 -5.00
N TYR A 249 -1.82 -2.11 -3.88
CA TYR A 249 -2.28 -1.49 -2.64
C TYR A 249 -1.55 -0.19 -2.26
N SER A 250 -0.69 0.33 -3.15
CA SER A 250 0.24 1.44 -2.86
C SER A 250 1.36 1.03 -1.89
N SER A 251 2.20 1.98 -1.50
CA SER A 251 3.53 1.65 -0.98
C SER A 251 3.57 1.08 0.45
N SER A 252 4.61 0.30 0.72
CA SER A 252 4.74 -0.55 1.91
C SER A 252 5.08 0.12 3.23
N VAL A 253 5.58 1.36 3.18
CA VAL A 253 6.08 2.02 4.39
C VAL A 253 5.82 3.52 4.32
N SER A 254 5.12 4.04 5.31
CA SER A 254 5.10 5.48 5.55
C SER A 254 6.00 5.79 6.73
N SER A 255 7.09 6.52 6.48
CA SER A 255 8.04 7.15 7.42
C SER A 255 9.24 6.34 7.92
N GLU A 256 9.37 5.06 7.58
CA GLU A 256 10.49 4.20 8.01
C GLU A 256 10.93 3.26 6.89
N VAL A 257 12.10 2.63 7.02
CA VAL A 257 12.64 1.69 6.01
C VAL A 257 12.44 0.26 6.49
N LEU A 258 12.01 -0.66 5.63
CA LEU A 258 11.90 -2.08 5.98
C LEU A 258 13.11 -2.86 5.48
N ASP A 259 13.86 -3.46 6.40
CA ASP A 259 14.99 -4.34 6.10
C ASP A 259 14.59 -5.80 6.39
N LEU A 260 14.38 -6.59 5.34
CA LEU A 260 14.12 -8.02 5.44
C LEU A 260 15.44 -8.78 5.39
N HIS A 261 15.74 -9.54 6.44
CA HIS A 261 16.86 -10.46 6.45
C HIS A 261 16.48 -11.78 5.77
N TYR A 262 17.28 -12.21 4.81
CA TYR A 262 17.17 -13.52 4.18
C TYR A 262 18.57 -14.11 4.06
N LEU A 263 18.76 -15.37 4.46
CA LEU A 263 20.00 -16.11 4.26
C LEU A 263 19.65 -17.59 4.00
N PRO A 264 20.10 -18.19 2.88
CA PRO A 264 19.83 -19.61 2.62
C PRO A 264 20.29 -20.52 3.75
N GLY A 265 19.45 -21.48 4.14
CA GLY A 265 19.74 -22.44 5.20
C GLY A 265 19.61 -21.91 6.63
N ARG A 266 19.21 -20.64 6.82
CA ARG A 266 18.91 -20.08 8.13
C ARG A 266 17.42 -19.77 8.27
N ARG A 267 16.76 -20.50 9.17
CA ARG A 267 15.39 -20.18 9.63
C ARG A 267 15.42 -19.77 11.08
N GLU A 268 14.92 -18.58 11.38
CA GLU A 268 14.70 -18.16 12.76
C GLU A 268 13.65 -19.06 13.42
N ALA A 269 13.79 -19.35 14.73
CA ALA A 269 12.92 -20.30 15.43
C ALA A 269 11.42 -19.92 15.38
N ARG A 270 11.14 -18.64 15.18
CA ARG A 270 9.79 -18.06 15.07
C ARG A 270 9.22 -18.07 13.64
N GLY A 271 9.96 -18.58 12.66
CA GLY A 271 9.62 -18.50 11.24
C GLY A 271 9.85 -17.11 10.65
N SER A 272 9.08 -16.77 9.62
CA SER A 272 9.13 -15.47 8.93
C SER A 272 8.31 -14.43 9.71
N TYR A 273 8.91 -13.29 10.07
CA TYR A 273 8.22 -12.22 10.81
C TYR A 273 8.89 -10.86 10.64
N VAL A 274 8.17 -9.77 10.97
CA VAL A 274 8.74 -8.43 11.16
C VAL A 274 8.73 -8.10 12.65
N ASP A 275 9.84 -7.61 13.18
CA ASP A 275 9.90 -7.07 14.53
C ASP A 275 9.54 -5.57 14.47
N TYR A 276 8.54 -5.18 15.24
CA TYR A 276 8.13 -3.78 15.36
C TYR A 276 8.60 -3.18 16.69
N ASN A 277 9.13 -3.98 17.61
CA ASN A 277 9.62 -3.51 18.89
C ASN A 277 11.09 -3.09 18.79
N GLN A 278 11.27 -1.81 18.47
CA GLN A 278 12.60 -1.23 18.28
C GLN A 278 13.49 -1.25 19.54
N ASN A 279 12.90 -1.38 20.73
CA ASN A 279 13.66 -1.49 21.98
C ASN A 279 14.44 -2.81 22.09
N ASN A 280 14.08 -3.81 21.29
CA ASN A 280 14.78 -5.10 21.25
C ASN A 280 16.00 -5.07 20.33
N TYR A 281 16.19 -4.00 19.55
CA TYR A 281 17.32 -3.93 18.64
C TYR A 281 18.63 -3.63 19.36
N PRO A 282 19.75 -4.27 18.97
CA PRO A 282 21.04 -4.02 19.58
C PRO A 282 21.47 -2.56 19.44
N ILE A 283 22.31 -2.11 20.37
CA ILE A 283 23.02 -0.83 20.26
C ILE A 283 24.17 -1.00 19.26
N ALA A 284 24.26 -0.08 18.31
CA ALA A 284 25.36 -0.05 17.35
C ALA A 284 26.64 0.51 17.95
N SER A 285 27.77 0.31 17.25
CA SER A 285 29.08 0.85 17.65
C SER A 285 29.11 2.38 17.78
N THR A 286 28.11 3.07 17.23
CA THR A 286 27.91 4.53 17.33
C THR A 286 27.24 4.96 18.63
N GLY A 287 26.84 4.02 19.51
CA GLY A 287 26.13 4.29 20.76
C GLY A 287 24.61 4.51 20.59
N ASN A 288 24.12 4.56 19.35
CA ASN A 288 22.71 4.66 19.03
C ASN A 288 22.09 3.28 18.79
N ASN A 289 20.76 3.20 18.81
CA ASN A 289 20.04 2.01 18.34
C ASN A 289 20.50 1.64 16.92
N SER A 290 20.81 0.36 16.66
CA SER A 290 21.29 -0.10 15.36
C SER A 290 20.31 0.10 14.21
N ALA A 291 19.02 0.23 14.50
CA ALA A 291 17.99 0.61 13.52
C ALA A 291 18.01 2.09 13.12
N PHE A 292 18.70 2.96 13.86
CA PHE A 292 18.67 4.39 13.61
C PHE A 292 19.70 4.82 12.57
N ASN A 293 19.21 5.38 11.46
CA ASN A 293 20.04 6.04 10.46
C ASN A 293 20.17 7.54 10.80
N ALA A 294 21.28 7.90 11.43
CA ALA A 294 21.58 9.28 11.80
C ALA A 294 21.71 10.24 10.61
N SER A 295 22.07 9.74 9.41
CA SER A 295 22.26 10.59 8.22
C SER A 295 20.94 11.07 7.62
N THR A 296 19.89 10.27 7.74
CA THR A 296 18.54 10.61 7.25
C THR A 296 17.59 10.98 8.39
N GLY A 297 17.99 10.78 9.65
CA GLY A 297 17.15 10.91 10.83
C GLY A 297 16.01 9.89 10.87
N ARG A 298 16.18 8.73 10.21
CA ARG A 298 15.10 7.73 10.04
C ARG A 298 15.38 6.44 10.79
N LEU A 299 14.31 5.78 11.20
CA LEU A 299 14.35 4.46 11.81
C LEU A 299 14.08 3.37 10.76
N HIS A 300 14.60 2.19 11.04
CA HIS A 300 14.43 0.99 10.23
C HIS A 300 13.69 -0.08 11.04
N TYR A 301 12.76 -0.79 10.41
CA TYR A 301 12.20 -2.03 10.94
C TYR A 301 12.92 -3.23 10.34
N PHE A 302 13.13 -4.25 11.16
CA PHE A 302 13.80 -5.46 10.73
C PHE A 302 12.82 -6.63 10.70
N GLY A 303 12.77 -7.30 9.56
CA GLY A 303 12.12 -8.59 9.43
C GLY A 303 13.11 -9.70 9.12
N THR A 304 12.63 -10.92 9.21
CA THR A 304 13.32 -12.12 8.78
C THR A 304 12.39 -12.91 7.89
N LEU A 305 12.92 -13.42 6.80
CA LEU A 305 12.34 -14.51 6.03
C LEU A 305 13.01 -15.79 6.50
N GLY A 306 12.23 -16.86 6.60
CA GLY A 306 12.81 -18.19 6.63
C GLY A 306 13.72 -18.36 5.40
N GLY A 307 14.79 -19.13 5.55
CA GLY A 307 15.46 -19.72 4.42
C GLY A 307 15.86 -21.14 4.80
N SER A 308 15.36 -22.15 4.10
CA SER A 308 16.01 -23.45 4.12
C SER A 308 17.16 -23.51 3.11
N VAL A 309 17.87 -24.63 3.12
CA VAL A 309 18.86 -24.97 2.08
C VAL A 309 18.19 -25.27 0.73
N SER A 310 16.89 -25.60 0.75
CA SER A 310 16.02 -25.80 -0.42
C SER A 310 15.42 -24.50 -0.95
N ASN A 311 14.80 -24.59 -2.13
CA ASN A 311 14.06 -23.50 -2.76
C ASN A 311 12.73 -23.18 -2.05
N ASP A 312 12.61 -23.14 -0.73
CA ASP A 312 11.30 -22.95 -0.11
C ASP A 312 10.88 -21.48 0.04
N ASP A 313 11.50 -20.74 0.95
CA ASP A 313 10.86 -19.51 1.46
C ASP A 313 10.85 -18.32 0.47
N ALA A 314 11.79 -18.28 -0.48
CA ALA A 314 11.86 -17.21 -1.49
C ALA A 314 10.83 -17.37 -2.62
N TRP A 315 10.20 -18.55 -2.72
CA TRP A 315 9.16 -18.85 -3.70
C TRP A 315 7.77 -18.89 -3.08
N ASP A 316 7.68 -18.83 -1.75
CA ASP A 316 6.43 -18.70 -1.00
C ASP A 316 5.92 -17.26 -1.02
N GLU A 317 5.34 -16.91 -2.17
CA GLU A 317 4.76 -15.60 -2.43
C GLU A 317 3.84 -15.14 -1.30
N SER A 318 2.98 -16.01 -0.78
CA SER A 318 2.05 -15.64 0.30
C SER A 318 2.74 -15.21 1.59
N VAL A 319 3.86 -15.83 1.97
CA VAL A 319 4.60 -15.48 3.20
C VAL A 319 5.25 -14.10 3.04
N ILE A 320 5.96 -13.88 1.92
CA ILE A 320 6.63 -12.61 1.62
C ILE A 320 5.61 -11.47 1.53
N MET A 321 4.55 -11.69 0.75
CA MET A 321 3.47 -10.70 0.57
C MET A 321 2.78 -10.37 1.89
N GLY A 322 2.61 -11.35 2.78
CA GLY A 322 1.96 -11.14 4.07
C GLY A 322 2.76 -10.26 5.02
N LEU A 323 4.08 -10.43 5.07
CA LEU A 323 4.93 -9.55 5.86
C LEU A 323 4.86 -8.10 5.38
N VAL A 324 4.88 -7.89 4.06
CA VAL A 324 4.77 -6.56 3.44
C VAL A 324 3.39 -5.96 3.69
N ALA A 325 2.31 -6.73 3.51
CA ALA A 325 0.95 -6.26 3.72
C ALA A 325 0.69 -5.91 5.20
N ARG A 326 1.23 -6.67 6.16
CA ARG A 326 1.15 -6.31 7.59
C ARG A 326 1.93 -5.03 7.87
N ASN A 327 3.11 -4.86 7.28
CA ASN A 327 3.91 -3.64 7.40
C ASN A 327 3.17 -2.41 6.85
N MET A 328 2.54 -2.55 5.69
CA MET A 328 1.65 -1.53 5.11
C MET A 328 0.59 -1.09 6.10
N MET A 329 -0.16 -2.05 6.63
CA MET A 329 -1.25 -1.79 7.55
C MET A 329 -0.74 -1.11 8.83
N PHE A 330 0.43 -1.51 9.35
CA PHE A 330 1.06 -0.87 10.48
C PHE A 330 1.43 0.60 10.18
N SER A 331 2.09 0.85 9.06
CA SER A 331 2.46 2.20 8.63
C SER A 331 1.24 3.12 8.47
N TYR A 332 0.17 2.65 7.84
CA TYR A 332 -1.07 3.42 7.73
C TYR A 332 -1.70 3.76 9.09
N MET A 333 -1.55 2.89 10.09
CA MET A 333 -2.02 3.16 11.45
C MET A 333 -1.16 4.20 12.18
N ALA A 334 0.16 4.23 11.94
CA ALA A 334 1.08 5.15 12.60
C ALA A 334 0.91 6.62 12.19
N LEU A 335 0.40 6.91 10.99
CA LEU A 335 0.19 8.26 10.45
C LEU A 335 -0.95 9.09 11.12
N GLY A 336 -1.40 8.70 12.31
CA GLY A 336 -2.22 9.58 13.13
C GLY A 336 -3.66 9.72 12.64
N THR A 337 -4.36 8.59 12.46
CA THR A 337 -5.82 8.67 12.64
C THR A 337 -6.07 9.14 14.07
N ASN A 338 -6.87 10.19 14.26
CA ASN A 338 -7.23 10.75 15.57
C ASN A 338 -7.87 9.72 16.55
N PHE A 339 -8.10 8.49 16.10
CA PHE A 339 -8.80 7.42 16.78
C PHE A 339 -7.89 6.45 17.56
N MET A 340 -6.57 6.48 17.37
CA MET A 340 -5.60 5.64 18.13
C MET A 340 -4.73 6.45 19.11
N LYS A 341 -5.10 7.71 19.37
CA LYS A 341 -4.41 8.55 20.35
C LYS A 341 -4.54 7.91 21.74
N GLY A 342 -3.51 7.19 22.19
CA GLY A 342 -3.46 6.53 23.51
C GLY A 342 -3.32 5.01 23.50
N ILE A 343 -3.36 4.34 22.34
CA ILE A 343 -3.02 2.92 22.23
C ILE A 343 -1.63 2.84 21.59
N THR A 344 -0.61 2.56 22.40
CA THR A 344 0.70 2.16 21.86
C THR A 344 0.47 0.84 21.11
N PRO A 345 0.66 0.77 19.78
CA PRO A 345 0.48 -0.49 19.07
C PRO A 345 1.66 -1.39 19.42
N VAL A 346 1.58 -2.08 20.55
CA VAL A 346 2.37 -3.27 20.80
C VAL A 346 1.72 -4.34 19.94
N MET A 347 2.14 -4.44 18.68
CA MET A 347 1.86 -5.63 17.89
C MET A 347 2.51 -6.78 18.65
N PRO A 348 1.73 -7.74 19.17
CA PRO A 348 2.35 -8.91 19.73
C PRO A 348 3.11 -9.56 18.59
N THR A 349 4.33 -9.99 18.89
CA THR A 349 5.18 -10.83 18.06
C THR A 349 4.48 -12.19 17.87
N LEU A 350 3.32 -12.19 17.22
CA LEU A 350 2.44 -13.33 17.10
C LEU A 350 3.10 -14.31 16.13
N PRO A 351 3.44 -15.53 16.58
CA PRO A 351 3.80 -16.61 15.68
C PRO A 351 2.62 -16.89 14.75
N GLU A 352 2.88 -17.14 13.47
CA GLU A 352 1.84 -17.45 12.46
C GLU A 352 1.05 -18.75 12.77
N THR A 353 1.42 -19.48 13.82
CA THR A 353 0.88 -20.80 14.19
C THR A 353 -0.30 -20.76 15.15
N LEU A 354 -0.65 -19.63 15.75
CA LEU A 354 -1.81 -19.52 16.65
C LEU A 354 -3.03 -18.98 15.89
N THR A 355 -4.17 -19.64 16.04
CA THR A 355 -5.44 -19.14 15.52
C THR A 355 -5.76 -17.79 16.19
N LEU A 356 -5.69 -16.72 15.41
CA LEU A 356 -5.78 -15.34 15.88
C LEU A 356 -7.23 -14.93 16.20
N THR A 357 -7.74 -15.34 17.36
CA THR A 357 -9.11 -15.06 17.85
C THR A 357 -9.11 -14.18 19.09
N HIS A 358 -10.27 -13.64 19.44
CA HIS A 358 -10.47 -12.74 20.59
C HIS A 358 -9.54 -11.51 20.62
N LEU A 359 -9.09 -11.06 19.45
CA LEU A 359 -8.23 -9.90 19.32
C LEU A 359 -9.01 -8.61 19.54
N HIS A 360 -8.30 -7.54 19.89
CA HIS A 360 -8.86 -6.20 19.71
C HIS A 360 -9.28 -6.03 18.23
N PRO A 361 -10.48 -5.52 17.90
CA PRO A 361 -10.99 -5.36 16.54
C PRO A 361 -10.02 -4.73 15.54
N MET A 362 -9.26 -3.72 15.97
CA MET A 362 -8.17 -3.14 15.18
C MET A 362 -7.10 -4.16 14.78
N LEU A 363 -6.67 -5.00 15.72
CA LEU A 363 -5.66 -6.04 15.50
C LEU A 363 -6.24 -7.18 14.68
N ALA A 364 -7.49 -7.59 14.95
CA ALA A 364 -8.21 -8.57 14.14
C ALA A 364 -8.28 -8.11 12.67
N TYR A 365 -8.60 -6.83 12.46
CA TYR A 365 -8.64 -6.21 11.15
C TYR A 365 -7.25 -6.18 10.50
N LEU A 366 -6.24 -5.63 11.17
CA LEU A 366 -4.88 -5.55 10.60
C LEU A 366 -4.40 -6.93 10.12
N GLN A 367 -4.60 -7.95 10.94
CA GLN A 367 -4.17 -9.31 10.63
C GLN A 367 -5.02 -9.94 9.53
N GLY A 368 -6.35 -9.89 9.66
CA GLY A 368 -7.24 -10.52 8.69
C GLY A 368 -7.21 -9.83 7.32
N HIS A 369 -6.95 -8.52 7.31
CA HIS A 369 -6.86 -7.72 6.11
C HIS A 369 -5.56 -7.94 5.33
N ALA A 370 -4.43 -8.04 6.02
CA ALA A 370 -3.17 -8.36 5.37
C ALA A 370 -3.30 -9.68 4.60
N ASP A 371 -3.92 -10.69 5.22
CA ASP A 371 -4.21 -11.95 4.54
C ASP A 371 -5.15 -11.74 3.32
N LEU A 372 -6.21 -10.94 3.43
CA LEU A 372 -7.06 -10.65 2.28
C LEU A 372 -6.30 -9.97 1.12
N MET A 373 -5.40 -9.04 1.42
CA MET A 373 -4.56 -8.36 0.40
C MET A 373 -3.75 -9.39 -0.37
N ILE A 374 -3.11 -10.33 0.32
CA ILE A 374 -2.35 -11.43 -0.29
C ILE A 374 -3.25 -12.26 -1.20
N ALA A 375 -4.40 -12.70 -0.69
CA ALA A 375 -5.34 -13.55 -1.43
C ALA A 375 -5.83 -12.88 -2.72
N SER A 376 -6.09 -11.58 -2.63
CA SER A 376 -6.52 -10.77 -3.76
C SER A 376 -5.39 -10.59 -4.79
N THR A 377 -4.17 -10.27 -4.35
CA THR A 377 -2.99 -10.15 -5.23
C THR A 377 -2.65 -11.48 -5.92
N LEU A 378 -2.76 -12.60 -5.20
CA LEU A 378 -2.54 -13.94 -5.75
C LEU A 378 -3.72 -14.45 -6.57
N THR A 379 -4.87 -13.77 -6.55
CA THR A 379 -6.15 -14.24 -7.10
C THR A 379 -6.47 -15.67 -6.64
N SER A 380 -6.21 -15.97 -5.37
CA SER A 380 -6.25 -17.32 -4.81
C SER A 380 -6.58 -17.29 -3.32
N PRO A 381 -7.54 -18.12 -2.84
CA PRO A 381 -7.83 -18.25 -1.41
C PRO A 381 -6.82 -19.13 -0.68
N TYR A 382 -5.93 -19.82 -1.39
CA TYR A 382 -4.94 -20.73 -0.81
C TYR A 382 -3.60 -20.04 -0.66
N PHE A 383 -3.05 -20.09 0.56
CA PHE A 383 -1.67 -19.72 0.85
C PHE A 383 -0.83 -20.97 1.00
N SER A 384 0.42 -20.88 0.57
CA SER A 384 1.41 -21.93 0.67
C SER A 384 2.60 -21.49 1.50
N ASP A 385 3.14 -22.47 2.22
CA ASP A 385 4.47 -22.43 2.83
C ASP A 385 5.15 -23.75 2.48
N THR A 386 6.07 -23.71 1.53
CA THR A 386 6.84 -24.87 1.07
C THR A 386 8.03 -25.11 2.01
N PHE A 387 8.48 -26.35 2.16
CA PHE A 387 9.67 -26.64 2.97
C PHE A 387 10.33 -27.95 2.52
N LEU A 388 11.56 -28.20 3.00
CA LEU A 388 12.30 -29.45 2.79
C LEU A 388 11.54 -30.64 3.39
N GLY A 389 10.58 -31.20 2.66
CA GLY A 389 9.74 -32.32 3.10
C GLY A 389 8.26 -32.19 2.73
N GLY A 390 7.80 -31.03 2.23
CA GLY A 390 6.42 -30.88 1.78
C GLY A 390 5.97 -29.44 1.60
N ILE A 391 4.66 -29.26 1.68
CA ILE A 391 3.99 -27.97 1.57
C ILE A 391 2.89 -27.91 2.63
N THR A 392 2.83 -26.81 3.37
CA THR A 392 1.67 -26.46 4.17
C THR A 392 0.77 -25.58 3.33
N VAL A 393 -0.52 -25.94 3.28
CA VAL A 393 -1.51 -25.15 2.56
C VAL A 393 -2.59 -24.67 3.53
N ARG A 394 -2.87 -23.37 3.48
CA ARG A 394 -3.93 -22.73 4.26
C ARG A 394 -4.98 -22.18 3.31
N ASP A 395 -6.21 -22.66 3.44
CA ASP A 395 -7.37 -22.04 2.80
C ASP A 395 -7.93 -20.96 3.73
N ILE A 396 -7.85 -19.70 3.31
CA ILE A 396 -8.31 -18.56 4.12
C ILE A 396 -9.83 -18.56 4.34
N ARG A 397 -10.59 -19.32 3.55
CA ARG A 397 -12.05 -19.46 3.70
C ARG A 397 -12.41 -20.46 4.79
N ASN A 398 -11.48 -21.35 5.15
CA ASN A 398 -11.74 -22.42 6.09
C ASN A 398 -11.78 -21.93 7.53
N ILE A 399 -12.99 -21.63 8.00
CA ILE A 399 -13.29 -21.32 9.40
C ILE A 399 -13.83 -22.54 10.18
N GLY A 400 -13.77 -23.73 9.59
CA GLY A 400 -14.36 -24.95 10.16
C GLY A 400 -13.74 -25.35 11.51
N GLY A 401 -12.46 -25.05 11.71
CA GLY A 401 -11.75 -25.29 12.97
C GLY A 401 -12.04 -24.29 14.10
N LEU A 402 -12.84 -23.25 13.83
CA LEU A 402 -13.21 -22.25 14.85
C LEU A 402 -14.44 -22.70 15.63
N SER A 403 -14.40 -22.52 16.96
CA SER A 403 -15.60 -22.62 17.80
C SER A 403 -16.64 -21.56 17.42
N SER A 404 -17.88 -21.73 17.84
CA SER A 404 -18.93 -20.73 17.60
C SER A 404 -18.58 -19.34 18.18
N ASN A 405 -17.86 -19.31 19.31
CA ASN A 405 -17.42 -18.06 19.95
C ASN A 405 -16.23 -17.40 19.22
N ASP A 406 -15.40 -18.21 18.55
CA ASP A 406 -14.27 -17.76 17.75
C ASP A 406 -14.69 -17.26 16.36
N ARG A 407 -15.90 -17.61 15.91
CA ARG A 407 -16.52 -17.04 14.71
C ARG A 407 -17.10 -15.66 15.02
N SER A 408 -16.23 -14.69 15.25
CA SER A 408 -16.61 -13.33 15.64
C SER A 408 -15.77 -12.29 14.90
N PRO A 409 -16.18 -11.01 14.85
CA PRO A 409 -15.37 -9.91 14.30
C PRO A 409 -14.03 -9.68 15.01
N TYR A 410 -13.77 -10.38 16.12
CA TYR A 410 -12.49 -10.35 16.84
C TYR A 410 -11.51 -11.43 16.34
N SER A 411 -11.87 -12.11 15.25
CA SER A 411 -11.12 -13.21 14.67
C SER A 411 -10.58 -12.80 13.30
N ALA A 412 -9.26 -12.77 13.17
CA ALA A 412 -8.61 -12.46 11.90
C ALA A 412 -9.02 -13.44 10.78
N PRO A 413 -9.06 -14.78 11.00
CA PRO A 413 -9.56 -15.71 9.99
C PRO A 413 -10.98 -15.43 9.51
N VAL A 414 -11.87 -14.97 10.39
CA VAL A 414 -13.25 -14.60 10.03
C VAL A 414 -13.27 -13.36 9.13
N ILE A 415 -12.48 -12.35 9.48
CA ILE A 415 -12.35 -11.12 8.67
C ILE A 415 -11.79 -11.45 7.29
N THR A 416 -10.78 -12.30 7.20
CA THR A 416 -10.20 -12.72 5.91
C THR A 416 -11.21 -13.47 5.06
N ALA A 417 -11.90 -14.46 5.63
CA ALA A 417 -12.88 -15.26 4.90
C ALA A 417 -14.07 -14.42 4.42
N LEU A 418 -14.57 -13.51 5.26
CA LEU A 418 -15.59 -12.52 4.86
C LEU A 418 -15.09 -11.61 3.74
N GLY A 419 -13.86 -11.10 3.86
CA GLY A 419 -13.24 -10.27 2.84
C GLY A 419 -13.17 -10.94 1.48
N TRP A 420 -12.84 -12.24 1.46
CA TRP A 420 -12.82 -13.04 0.23
C TRP A 420 -14.22 -13.16 -0.39
N GLU A 421 -15.25 -13.40 0.41
CA GLU A 421 -16.63 -13.45 -0.06
C GLU A 421 -17.08 -12.10 -0.64
N ILE A 422 -16.73 -10.99 -0.01
CA ILE A 422 -16.97 -9.64 -0.55
C ILE A 422 -16.24 -9.43 -1.89
N LEU A 423 -15.00 -9.91 -2.00
CA LEU A 423 -14.21 -9.85 -3.22
C LEU A 423 -14.89 -10.61 -4.38
N LEU A 424 -15.40 -11.82 -4.12
CA LEU A 424 -16.15 -12.60 -5.09
C LEU A 424 -17.44 -11.88 -5.51
N LYS A 425 -18.25 -11.43 -4.56
CA LYS A 425 -19.53 -10.76 -4.85
C LYS A 425 -19.35 -9.42 -5.56
N GLY A 426 -18.33 -8.65 -5.18
CA GLY A 426 -17.97 -7.40 -5.85
C GLY A 426 -17.54 -7.60 -7.31
N ASN A 427 -17.10 -8.81 -7.66
CA ASN A 427 -16.78 -9.22 -9.03
C ASN A 427 -17.90 -10.05 -9.70
N SER A 428 -19.09 -10.13 -9.09
CA SER A 428 -20.23 -10.92 -9.58
C SER A 428 -19.91 -12.41 -9.74
N ILE A 429 -19.02 -12.95 -8.90
CA ILE A 429 -18.66 -14.36 -8.87
C ILE A 429 -19.50 -15.08 -7.81
N THR A 430 -20.04 -16.23 -8.18
CA THR A 430 -20.78 -17.08 -7.25
C THR A 430 -19.81 -17.89 -6.39
N SER A 431 -19.98 -17.83 -5.07
CA SER A 431 -19.19 -18.58 -4.10
C SER A 431 -19.36 -20.10 -4.28
N PRO A 432 -18.30 -20.91 -4.10
CA PRO A 432 -16.94 -20.51 -3.69
C PRO A 432 -16.05 -20.03 -4.87
N GLY A 433 -16.58 -20.05 -6.10
CA GLY A 433 -15.85 -19.83 -7.34
C GLY A 433 -14.93 -21.01 -7.71
N SER A 434 -14.36 -20.95 -8.91
CA SER A 434 -13.31 -21.85 -9.40
C SER A 434 -12.01 -21.10 -9.68
N PRO A 435 -10.86 -21.79 -9.88
CA PRO A 435 -9.62 -21.12 -10.30
C PRO A 435 -9.78 -20.24 -11.55
N SER A 436 -10.65 -20.66 -12.49
CA SER A 436 -10.95 -19.89 -13.69
C SER A 436 -11.78 -18.63 -13.42
N ASP A 437 -12.57 -18.62 -12.33
CA ASP A 437 -13.31 -17.43 -11.88
C ASP A 437 -12.38 -16.50 -11.11
N TRP A 438 -11.55 -17.05 -10.22
CA TRP A 438 -10.62 -16.26 -9.42
C TRP A 438 -9.61 -15.50 -10.29
N ALA A 439 -9.16 -16.09 -11.40
CA ALA A 439 -8.30 -15.42 -12.37
C ALA A 439 -8.92 -14.15 -13.01
N LYS A 440 -10.23 -13.94 -12.86
CA LYS A 440 -10.96 -12.75 -13.35
C LYS A 440 -11.19 -11.70 -12.26
N LEU A 441 -10.70 -11.94 -11.05
CA LEU A 441 -10.87 -11.01 -9.93
C LEU A 441 -10.21 -9.67 -10.24
N ASP A 442 -11.02 -8.62 -10.17
CA ASP A 442 -10.54 -7.24 -10.13
C ASP A 442 -10.62 -6.75 -8.68
N SER A 443 -9.47 -6.75 -8.03
CA SER A 443 -9.28 -6.34 -6.66
C SER A 443 -9.58 -4.85 -6.45
N ILE A 444 -9.36 -4.01 -7.47
CA ILE A 444 -9.59 -2.55 -7.43
C ILE A 444 -11.06 -2.23 -7.12
N LYS A 445 -12.00 -3.00 -7.68
CA LYS A 445 -13.45 -2.82 -7.45
C LYS A 445 -13.83 -2.91 -5.97
N THR A 446 -13.05 -3.64 -5.19
CA THR A 446 -13.34 -3.90 -3.78
C THR A 446 -12.45 -3.14 -2.81
N LEU A 447 -11.41 -2.44 -3.29
CA LEU A 447 -10.49 -1.65 -2.45
C LEU A 447 -11.23 -0.68 -1.50
N LYS A 448 -12.36 -0.10 -1.91
CA LYS A 448 -13.16 0.81 -1.08
C LYS A 448 -13.78 0.19 0.19
N TYR A 449 -13.99 -1.13 0.22
CA TYR A 449 -14.49 -1.85 1.41
C TYR A 449 -13.38 -2.07 2.45
N PHE A 450 -12.15 -1.83 2.01
CA PHE A 450 -10.92 -2.34 2.57
C PHE A 450 -9.91 -1.22 2.86
N PHE A 451 -9.99 -0.08 2.17
CA PHE A 451 -9.06 1.03 2.34
C PHE A 451 -9.79 2.27 2.82
N THR A 452 -9.14 3.05 3.67
CA THR A 452 -9.57 4.42 3.98
C THR A 452 -8.91 5.33 2.96
N SER A 453 -9.66 5.96 2.05
CA SER A 453 -9.09 7.17 1.44
C SER A 453 -8.77 8.15 2.57
N PHE A 454 -7.69 8.93 2.48
CA PHE A 454 -7.34 9.92 3.51
C PHE A 454 -7.93 11.30 3.19
N ASP A 455 -8.78 11.38 2.17
CA ASP A 455 -9.49 12.61 1.83
C ASP A 455 -10.63 12.85 2.83
N SER A 456 -11.03 14.11 3.02
CA SER A 456 -12.19 14.45 3.84
C SER A 456 -13.50 13.84 3.31
N LEU A 457 -13.49 13.34 2.07
CA LEU A 457 -14.55 12.57 1.40
C LEU A 457 -14.62 11.09 1.84
N SER A 458 -13.56 10.57 2.46
CA SER A 458 -13.43 9.17 2.90
C SER A 458 -14.26 8.80 4.11
N GLN A 459 -14.94 9.77 4.71
CA GLN A 459 -15.55 9.57 6.02
C GLN A 459 -16.67 8.53 6.02
N ASP A 460 -17.21 8.24 4.82
CA ASP A 460 -18.44 7.49 4.60
C ASP A 460 -18.30 6.34 3.58
N CYS A 461 -17.08 5.82 3.35
CA CYS A 461 -16.94 4.55 2.63
C CYS A 461 -17.58 3.41 3.45
N PRO A 462 -18.20 2.39 2.80
CA PRO A 462 -18.64 1.14 3.43
C PRO A 462 -17.42 0.29 3.82
N ASN A 463 -16.56 0.86 4.65
CA ASN A 463 -15.29 0.34 5.05
C ASN A 463 -15.49 -0.46 6.34
N ILE A 464 -15.16 -1.76 6.32
CA ILE A 464 -15.37 -2.69 7.44
C ILE A 464 -14.70 -2.17 8.71
N TYR A 465 -13.52 -1.56 8.57
CA TYR A 465 -12.73 -1.03 9.68
C TYR A 465 -13.39 0.16 10.39
N ARG A 466 -13.90 1.17 9.66
CA ARG A 466 -14.63 2.29 10.26
C ARG A 466 -15.86 1.82 11.04
N GLN A 467 -16.48 0.75 10.58
CA GLN A 467 -17.72 0.23 11.12
C GLN A 467 -17.46 -0.63 12.36
N LEU A 468 -16.34 -1.37 12.39
CA LEU A 468 -15.80 -2.01 13.59
C LEU A 468 -15.34 -0.99 14.65
N SER A 469 -14.66 0.08 14.26
CA SER A 469 -14.20 1.14 15.20
C SER A 469 -15.38 1.81 15.91
N ARG A 470 -16.44 2.16 15.17
CA ARG A 470 -17.67 2.74 15.74
C ARG A 470 -18.34 1.82 16.75
N LEU A 471 -18.22 0.49 16.61
CA LEU A 471 -18.73 -0.50 17.57
C LEU A 471 -17.94 -0.56 18.88
N GLN A 472 -16.65 -0.23 18.84
CA GLN A 472 -15.80 -0.21 20.03
C GLN A 472 -16.02 1.04 20.88
N GLU A 473 -16.33 2.16 20.24
CA GLU A 473 -16.61 3.44 20.92
C GLU A 473 -17.85 3.35 21.85
N VAL A 474 -18.71 2.36 21.62
CA VAL A 474 -19.99 2.17 22.33
C VAL A 474 -19.99 0.98 23.31
N LYS A 475 -18.84 0.33 23.56
CA LYS A 475 -18.75 -0.88 24.39
C LYS A 475 -17.56 -0.85 25.34
N THR A 476 -17.73 -1.36 26.56
CA THR A 476 -16.59 -1.60 27.45
C THR A 476 -15.82 -2.85 26.98
N ALA A 477 -14.57 -3.03 27.44
CA ALA A 477 -13.74 -4.18 27.05
C ALA A 477 -14.34 -5.56 27.39
N ALA A 478 -15.39 -5.60 28.22
CA ALA A 478 -16.11 -6.82 28.63
C ALA A 478 -17.39 -7.10 27.82
N ASP A 479 -17.86 -6.14 26.99
CA ASP A 479 -19.13 -6.27 26.26
C ASP A 479 -18.92 -6.89 24.88
N SER A 480 -19.71 -7.91 24.54
CA SER A 480 -19.70 -8.53 23.21
C SER A 480 -20.18 -7.54 22.13
N VAL A 481 -19.39 -7.28 21.08
CA VAL A 481 -19.78 -6.46 19.92
C VAL A 481 -21.02 -7.03 19.23
N ASP A 482 -22.03 -6.17 19.02
CA ASP A 482 -23.29 -6.50 18.36
C ASP A 482 -23.33 -5.82 16.99
N LEU A 483 -22.85 -6.56 15.98
CA LEU A 483 -22.80 -6.11 14.59
C LEU A 483 -24.19 -5.84 13.99
N ALA A 484 -25.27 -6.37 14.59
CA ALA A 484 -26.64 -6.21 14.10
C ALA A 484 -27.18 -4.77 14.30
N SER A 485 -26.46 -3.93 15.05
CA SER A 485 -26.87 -2.56 15.38
C SER A 485 -26.42 -1.49 14.38
N ILE A 486 -25.48 -1.79 13.46
CA ILE A 486 -24.78 -0.79 12.63
C ILE A 486 -25.16 -0.80 11.15
N PHE A 487 -25.90 -1.80 10.67
CA PHE A 487 -26.26 -1.83 9.26
C PHE A 487 -27.61 -2.50 8.98
N THR A 488 -28.31 -1.99 7.95
CA THR A 488 -29.68 -2.38 7.58
C THR A 488 -29.80 -3.18 6.29
N ASP A 489 -28.69 -3.47 5.58
CA ASP A 489 -28.74 -4.05 4.23
C ASP A 489 -28.99 -5.57 4.23
N SER A 490 -30.25 -6.01 4.18
CA SER A 490 -30.62 -7.43 4.16
C SER A 490 -29.89 -8.35 3.17
N ALA A 491 -29.21 -7.84 2.13
CA ALA A 491 -28.39 -8.64 1.24
C ALA A 491 -27.12 -9.22 1.90
N LEU A 492 -26.63 -8.58 2.96
CA LEU A 492 -25.46 -9.04 3.71
C LEU A 492 -25.80 -10.14 4.74
N THR A 493 -27.09 -10.39 5.01
CA THR A 493 -27.59 -11.43 5.94
C THR A 493 -27.08 -12.81 5.58
N SER A 494 -27.29 -13.20 4.33
CA SER A 494 -26.88 -14.50 3.80
C SER A 494 -25.37 -14.59 3.63
N LEU A 495 -24.69 -13.45 3.42
CA LEU A 495 -23.24 -13.37 3.33
C LEU A 495 -22.57 -13.54 4.71
N LEU A 496 -23.18 -12.99 5.76
CA LEU A 496 -22.59 -12.88 7.10
C LEU A 496 -23.01 -14.02 8.04
N GLY A 497 -24.20 -14.58 7.85
CA GLY A 497 -24.73 -15.69 8.65
C GLY A 497 -23.77 -16.88 8.81
N PRO A 498 -23.08 -17.37 7.76
CA PRO A 498 -22.09 -18.44 7.88
C PRO A 498 -20.91 -18.12 8.81
N PHE A 499 -20.60 -16.84 9.01
CA PHE A 499 -19.51 -16.34 9.85
C PHE A 499 -19.94 -16.07 11.30
N ASN A 500 -21.16 -16.49 11.69
CA ASN A 500 -21.80 -16.18 12.97
C ASN A 500 -21.84 -14.66 13.25
N ILE A 501 -21.86 -13.88 12.17
CA ILE A 501 -22.13 -12.46 12.18
C ILE A 501 -23.63 -12.31 11.91
N VAL A 502 -24.38 -11.93 12.94
CA VAL A 502 -25.82 -11.72 12.82
C VAL A 502 -26.08 -10.44 12.02
N TRP A 503 -26.86 -10.60 10.95
CA TRP A 503 -27.24 -9.54 10.04
C TRP A 503 -28.58 -9.87 9.38
N PRO A 504 -29.56 -8.95 9.19
CA PRO A 504 -29.69 -7.61 9.73
C PRO A 504 -30.45 -7.71 11.08
N ARG A 505 -31.00 -6.60 11.61
CA ARG A 505 -31.85 -6.63 12.82
C ARG A 505 -33.01 -7.65 12.76
N PRO A 506 -33.53 -8.05 13.95
CA PRO A 506 -34.86 -8.67 14.08
C PRO A 506 -35.95 -7.84 13.40
N VAL A 507 -36.84 -8.52 12.69
CA VAL A 507 -37.98 -7.93 12.00
C VAL A 507 -38.95 -7.36 13.03
N ILE A 508 -39.11 -6.03 13.07
CA ILE A 508 -40.33 -5.39 13.58
C ILE A 508 -41.13 -5.00 12.34
N ASN A 509 -42.26 -5.64 12.18
CA ASN A 509 -43.12 -5.58 11.00
C ASN A 509 -43.45 -4.12 10.59
N THR A 510 -43.54 -3.89 9.27
CA THR A 510 -44.21 -2.78 8.53
C THR A 510 -43.43 -1.60 7.89
N ILE A 511 -42.14 -1.69 7.53
CA ILE A 511 -41.49 -0.61 6.72
C ILE A 511 -40.63 -1.17 5.56
N PRO A 512 -40.75 -0.65 4.31
CA PRO A 512 -39.93 -1.08 3.18
C PRO A 512 -38.48 -0.53 3.25
N VAL A 513 -37.55 -1.34 2.73
CA VAL A 513 -36.08 -1.28 2.84
C VAL A 513 -35.43 -0.01 2.27
N ILE A 514 -34.62 0.74 3.05
CA ILE A 514 -33.63 1.73 2.52
C ILE A 514 -32.30 1.70 3.33
N ARG A 515 -31.18 2.01 2.66
CA ARG A 515 -29.78 1.82 3.09
C ARG A 515 -29.28 2.92 4.06
N PHE A 516 -28.18 2.64 4.79
CA PHE A 516 -27.43 3.61 5.63
C PHE A 516 -26.93 4.86 4.89
N VAL A 517 -26.71 4.74 3.58
CA VAL A 517 -26.32 5.82 2.67
C VAL A 517 -27.32 5.84 1.54
N GLN A 518 -28.03 6.96 1.37
CA GLN A 518 -28.92 7.14 0.24
C GLN A 518 -28.18 7.89 -0.88
N ASP A 519 -27.93 7.20 -1.99
CA ASP A 519 -27.26 7.75 -3.19
C ASP A 519 -28.32 8.25 -4.19
N TYR A 520 -28.32 9.56 -4.43
CA TYR A 520 -29.24 10.23 -5.35
C TYR A 520 -28.60 10.53 -6.72
N SER A 521 -27.47 9.90 -7.05
CA SER A 521 -26.70 10.14 -8.28
C SER A 521 -27.44 9.83 -9.59
N SER A 522 -28.58 9.13 -9.54
CA SER A 522 -29.42 8.81 -10.69
C SER A 522 -30.44 9.89 -11.08
N ILE A 523 -30.58 10.96 -10.31
CA ILE A 523 -31.54 12.04 -10.61
C ILE A 523 -30.91 13.02 -11.61
N ASN A 524 -31.37 12.99 -12.86
CA ASN A 524 -31.04 14.00 -13.87
C ASN A 524 -31.73 15.32 -13.50
N TYR A 525 -31.03 16.24 -12.84
CA TYR A 525 -31.59 17.54 -12.48
C TYR A 525 -31.57 18.53 -13.65
N ILE A 526 -32.72 19.16 -13.89
CA ILE A 526 -32.97 20.14 -14.95
C ILE A 526 -32.80 21.56 -14.39
N PHE A 527 -32.18 22.44 -15.17
CA PHE A 527 -31.88 23.83 -14.83
C PHE A 527 -33.12 24.67 -14.42
N GLY A 528 -32.98 25.47 -13.35
CA GLY A 528 -33.85 26.63 -13.08
C GLY A 528 -35.02 26.44 -12.10
N THR A 529 -35.17 25.27 -11.46
CA THR A 529 -36.18 25.04 -10.42
C THR A 529 -35.52 24.74 -9.06
N PRO A 530 -36.19 25.01 -7.92
CA PRO A 530 -35.71 24.57 -6.60
C PRO A 530 -35.39 23.08 -6.66
N THR A 531 -34.15 22.72 -6.32
CA THR A 531 -33.75 21.30 -6.24
C THR A 531 -33.81 20.92 -4.77
N THR A 532 -34.96 20.39 -4.37
CA THR A 532 -35.15 19.82 -3.04
C THR A 532 -34.36 18.51 -2.97
N LEU A 533 -33.39 18.42 -2.05
CA LEU A 533 -32.90 17.11 -1.66
C LEU A 533 -34.05 16.43 -0.89
N PRO A 534 -34.36 15.17 -1.17
CA PRO A 534 -35.48 14.50 -0.53
C PRO A 534 -35.32 14.45 0.99
N SER A 535 -36.45 14.41 1.70
CA SER A 535 -36.51 14.39 3.16
C SER A 535 -35.83 13.15 3.74
N ILE A 536 -35.04 13.36 4.79
CA ILE A 536 -34.34 12.31 5.54
C ILE A 536 -35.10 12.10 6.84
N SER A 537 -35.59 10.90 7.09
CA SER A 537 -36.30 10.58 8.33
C SER A 537 -35.36 9.91 9.32
N PHE A 538 -35.38 10.39 10.55
CA PHE A 538 -34.57 9.96 11.67
C PHE A 538 -35.47 9.43 12.79
N THR A 539 -35.11 8.29 13.37
CA THR A 539 -35.87 7.70 14.49
C THR A 539 -34.90 7.21 15.57
N MET A 540 -35.03 7.74 16.79
CA MET A 540 -34.33 7.25 17.98
C MET A 540 -35.27 6.46 18.89
N ALA A 541 -35.44 5.18 18.59
CA ALA A 541 -36.07 4.25 19.51
C ALA A 541 -35.01 3.67 20.46
N ASN A 542 -35.26 3.70 21.77
CA ASN A 542 -34.41 3.10 22.82
C ASN A 542 -32.97 3.64 22.91
N ALA A 543 -32.77 4.94 22.67
CA ALA A 543 -31.44 5.57 22.72
C ALA A 543 -30.85 5.54 24.15
N GLN A 544 -29.71 4.86 24.31
CA GLN A 544 -28.94 4.84 25.55
C GLN A 544 -27.80 5.86 25.47
N SER A 545 -27.57 6.61 26.54
CA SER A 545 -26.46 7.56 26.63
C SER A 545 -25.15 6.80 26.86
N LEU A 546 -24.14 7.09 26.06
CA LEU A 546 -22.79 6.54 26.19
C LEU A 546 -21.81 7.70 26.30
N SER A 547 -21.10 7.80 27.43
CA SER A 547 -20.18 8.90 27.72
C SER A 547 -20.78 10.30 27.55
N GLY A 548 -22.08 10.45 27.83
CA GLY A 548 -22.82 11.71 27.72
C GLY A 548 -23.30 12.07 26.32
N ILE A 549 -23.16 11.17 25.34
CA ILE A 549 -23.61 11.35 23.95
C ILE A 549 -24.57 10.22 23.59
N TYR A 550 -25.55 10.49 22.73
CA TYR A 550 -26.44 9.46 22.20
C TYR A 550 -25.94 9.07 20.81
N PRO A 551 -25.40 7.86 20.60
CA PRO A 551 -24.87 7.45 19.30
C PRO A 551 -25.99 7.43 18.26
N ASN A 552 -25.72 8.03 17.10
CA ASN A 552 -26.63 7.95 15.98
C ASN A 552 -26.56 6.54 15.34
N ALA A 553 -27.48 5.66 15.73
CA ALA A 553 -27.63 4.31 15.17
C ALA A 553 -28.86 4.17 14.25
N SER A 554 -29.39 5.28 13.75
CA SER A 554 -30.63 5.29 12.96
C SER A 554 -30.40 5.13 11.45
N GLU A 555 -31.42 4.67 10.74
CA GLU A 555 -31.50 4.71 9.28
C GLU A 555 -31.38 6.16 8.76
N GLY A 556 -30.72 6.37 7.60
CA GLY A 556 -30.64 7.68 6.96
C GLY A 556 -29.70 8.70 7.61
N GLU A 557 -28.68 8.28 8.38
CA GLU A 557 -27.68 9.18 8.99
C GLU A 557 -27.02 10.09 7.94
N ILE A 558 -26.83 9.59 6.72
CA ILE A 558 -26.11 10.27 5.64
C ILE A 558 -26.88 10.20 4.31
N ALA A 559 -26.96 11.34 3.64
CA ALA A 559 -27.54 11.49 2.31
C ALA A 559 -26.52 12.07 1.33
N LEU A 560 -26.34 11.40 0.19
CA LEU A 560 -25.40 11.81 -0.86
C LEU A 560 -26.13 12.32 -2.09
N GLY A 561 -25.95 13.60 -2.40
CA GLY A 561 -26.55 14.27 -3.55
C GLY A 561 -25.54 14.57 -4.66
N ARG A 562 -26.04 14.78 -5.88
CA ARG A 562 -25.25 15.31 -7.01
C ARG A 562 -26.04 16.35 -7.79
N LEU A 563 -25.36 17.44 -8.18
CA LEU A 563 -25.89 18.51 -9.02
C LEU A 563 -24.88 18.85 -10.12
N ALA A 564 -25.34 19.22 -11.31
CA ALA A 564 -24.48 19.69 -12.39
C ALA A 564 -24.83 21.14 -12.76
N LEU A 565 -23.83 22.02 -12.86
CA LEU A 565 -24.01 23.45 -13.11
C LEU A 565 -23.25 23.92 -14.36
N SER A 566 -23.96 24.53 -15.30
CA SER A 566 -23.39 25.15 -16.50
C SER A 566 -23.03 26.63 -16.32
N LYS A 567 -23.39 27.23 -15.18
CA LYS A 567 -23.05 28.61 -14.79
C LYS A 567 -22.98 28.72 -13.27
N ASP A 568 -22.21 29.70 -12.79
CA ASP A 568 -22.18 30.03 -11.37
C ASP A 568 -23.60 30.35 -10.89
N THR A 569 -24.01 29.72 -9.78
CA THR A 569 -25.37 29.84 -9.24
C THR A 569 -25.31 29.98 -7.72
N ALA A 570 -25.99 31.00 -7.21
CA ALA A 570 -26.16 31.21 -5.78
C ALA A 570 -27.41 30.48 -5.28
N TYR A 571 -27.32 29.88 -4.10
CA TYR A 571 -28.39 29.14 -3.45
C TYR A 571 -28.57 29.59 -2.01
N PHE A 572 -29.82 29.61 -1.55
CA PHE A 572 -30.15 29.52 -0.14
C PHE A 572 -30.25 28.04 0.23
N LEU A 573 -29.33 27.60 1.08
CA LEU A 573 -29.39 26.33 1.77
C LEU A 573 -30.36 26.45 2.94
N THR A 574 -31.42 25.65 2.91
CA THR A 574 -32.42 25.58 3.97
C THR A 574 -32.44 24.19 4.61
N VAL A 575 -32.38 24.13 5.94
CA VAL A 575 -32.52 22.90 6.72
C VAL A 575 -33.81 22.96 7.53
N ASN A 576 -34.85 22.27 7.07
CA ASN A 576 -36.13 22.18 7.76
C ASN A 576 -36.17 20.89 8.57
N SER A 577 -36.46 20.99 9.86
CA SER A 577 -36.60 19.83 10.74
C SER A 577 -37.99 19.81 11.35
N SER A 578 -38.55 18.61 11.56
CA SER A 578 -39.87 18.46 12.19
C SER A 578 -39.84 18.72 13.70
N ILE A 579 -38.66 18.95 14.28
CA ILE A 579 -38.43 19.33 15.68
C ILE A 579 -37.33 20.39 15.75
N ALA A 580 -37.23 21.12 16.86
CA ALA A 580 -36.08 22.00 17.09
C ALA A 580 -34.80 21.16 17.28
N LEU A 581 -33.78 21.42 16.45
CA LEU A 581 -32.48 20.76 16.53
C LEU A 581 -31.44 21.67 17.19
N PRO A 582 -30.60 21.15 18.10
CA PRO A 582 -29.49 21.92 18.64
C PRO A 582 -28.45 22.26 17.57
N SER A 583 -27.66 23.30 17.83
CA SER A 583 -26.50 23.64 16.98
C SER A 583 -25.55 22.44 16.86
N GLY A 584 -24.98 22.24 15.68
CA GLY A 584 -24.09 21.13 15.41
C GLY A 584 -24.77 19.80 15.11
N SER A 585 -26.10 19.70 15.19
CA SER A 585 -26.82 18.43 14.95
C SER A 585 -26.71 17.94 13.50
N ILE A 586 -26.34 18.82 12.58
CA ILE A 586 -26.31 18.54 11.15
C ILE A 586 -25.05 19.14 10.55
N THR A 587 -24.42 18.41 9.65
CA THR A 587 -23.35 18.90 8.78
C THR A 587 -23.69 18.68 7.32
N LEU A 588 -23.27 19.61 6.47
CA LEU A 588 -23.29 19.49 5.02
C LEU A 588 -21.87 19.78 4.51
N ASP A 589 -21.33 18.86 3.73
CA ASP A 589 -20.07 19.03 3.01
C ASP A 589 -20.33 19.06 1.49
N ILE A 590 -19.71 20.02 0.81
CA ILE A 590 -19.69 20.12 -0.66
C ILE A 590 -18.23 20.18 -1.09
N PRO A 591 -17.56 19.02 -1.21
CA PRO A 591 -16.10 18.97 -1.31
C PRO A 591 -15.57 19.58 -2.61
N THR A 592 -16.33 19.43 -3.70
CA THR A 592 -15.97 20.05 -5.00
C THR A 592 -16.01 21.57 -5.00
N ALA A 593 -16.68 22.18 -4.00
CA ALA A 593 -16.71 23.62 -3.78
C ALA A 593 -15.88 24.06 -2.57
N GLY A 594 -15.23 23.13 -1.85
CA GLY A 594 -14.50 23.41 -0.61
C GLY A 594 -15.40 23.99 0.50
N TYR A 595 -16.71 23.70 0.46
CA TYR A 595 -17.68 24.33 1.35
C TYR A 595 -18.15 23.37 2.43
N LYS A 596 -18.11 23.82 3.69
CA LYS A 596 -18.63 23.08 4.85
C LYS A 596 -19.62 23.93 5.61
N TYR A 597 -20.75 23.34 5.94
CA TYR A 597 -21.80 23.94 6.73
C TYR A 597 -22.11 23.08 7.95
N THR A 598 -22.27 23.74 9.08
CA THR A 598 -22.75 23.12 10.33
C THR A 598 -24.00 23.86 10.74
N TYR A 599 -25.08 23.14 11.02
CA TYR A 599 -26.35 23.75 11.36
C TYR A 599 -26.22 24.57 12.66
N PRO A 600 -26.51 25.89 12.64
CA PRO A 600 -26.23 26.77 13.77
C PRO A 600 -27.34 26.76 14.84
N GLY A 601 -28.41 25.99 14.66
CA GLY A 601 -29.55 25.91 15.58
C GLY A 601 -30.63 26.97 15.39
N THR A 602 -30.31 28.14 14.80
CA THR A 602 -31.25 29.29 14.73
C THR A 602 -31.25 30.09 13.42
N THR A 603 -30.14 30.16 12.69
CA THR A 603 -30.01 30.96 11.45
C THR A 603 -30.08 30.09 10.20
N ASN A 604 -31.20 30.20 9.50
CA ASN A 604 -31.57 29.44 8.31
C ASN A 604 -32.50 30.35 7.46
N PRO A 605 -32.26 30.60 6.15
CA PRO A 605 -31.29 29.96 5.26
C PRO A 605 -29.88 30.56 5.26
N THR A 606 -28.90 29.77 4.80
CA THR A 606 -27.51 30.19 4.57
C THR A 606 -27.23 30.32 3.07
N ARG A 607 -26.61 31.42 2.63
CA ARG A 607 -26.27 31.63 1.22
C ARG A 607 -24.97 30.90 0.86
N ILE A 608 -25.00 30.15 -0.23
CA ILE A 608 -23.84 29.48 -0.84
C ILE A 608 -23.74 29.83 -2.31
N VAL A 609 -22.53 29.80 -2.87
CA VAL A 609 -22.30 30.02 -4.31
C VAL A 609 -21.55 28.82 -4.86
N LEU A 610 -22.11 28.16 -5.87
CA LEU A 610 -21.53 27.01 -6.54
C LEU A 610 -21.13 27.42 -7.97
N ARG A 611 -19.95 26.98 -8.40
CA ARG A 611 -19.41 27.35 -9.71
C ARG A 611 -20.00 26.50 -10.82
N GLY A 612 -20.14 27.06 -12.02
CA GLY A 612 -20.55 26.30 -13.20
C GLY A 612 -19.74 26.67 -14.44
N ASN A 613 -19.83 25.82 -15.46
CA ASN A 613 -19.09 26.03 -16.71
C ASN A 613 -19.95 25.60 -17.91
N SER A 614 -20.10 26.51 -18.88
CA SER A 614 -21.00 26.36 -20.02
C SER A 614 -20.47 25.40 -21.09
N ALA A 615 -19.14 25.21 -21.17
CA ALA A 615 -18.52 24.25 -22.08
C ALA A 615 -18.55 22.82 -21.51
N ASN A 616 -18.41 22.68 -20.19
CA ASN A 616 -18.49 21.40 -19.47
C ASN A 616 -19.14 21.64 -18.10
N ALA A 617 -20.37 21.14 -17.88
CA ALA A 617 -21.07 21.35 -16.62
C ALA A 617 -20.24 20.84 -15.42
N VAL A 618 -20.09 21.68 -14.40
CA VAL A 618 -19.36 21.36 -13.18
C VAL A 618 -20.24 20.50 -12.29
N ILE A 619 -19.71 19.37 -11.82
CA ILE A 619 -20.43 18.44 -10.96
C ILE A 619 -20.12 18.77 -9.49
N HIS A 620 -21.18 19.04 -8.73
CA HIS A 620 -21.13 19.14 -7.29
C HIS A 620 -21.69 17.90 -6.62
N THR A 621 -20.95 17.38 -5.65
CA THR A 621 -21.40 16.31 -4.76
C THR A 621 -21.69 16.92 -3.39
N PHE A 622 -22.73 16.40 -2.74
CA PHE A 622 -23.19 16.86 -1.43
C PHE A 622 -23.17 15.68 -0.48
N SER A 623 -22.57 15.84 0.70
CA SER A 623 -22.73 14.92 1.82
C SER A 623 -23.47 15.62 2.93
N PHE A 624 -24.70 15.20 3.18
CA PHE A 624 -25.48 15.66 4.32
C PHE A 624 -25.41 14.61 5.41
N ARG A 625 -25.13 15.02 6.65
CA ARG A 625 -25.00 14.12 7.79
C ARG A 625 -25.71 14.65 9.03
N ILE A 626 -26.40 13.76 9.74
CA ILE A 626 -26.94 13.99 11.07
C ILE A 626 -25.90 13.54 12.10
N ASN A 627 -25.42 14.46 12.93
CA ASN A 627 -24.44 14.18 13.98
C ASN A 627 -25.11 13.55 15.20
N SER A 628 -24.32 12.81 15.99
CA SER A 628 -24.79 12.24 17.25
C SER A 628 -25.18 13.38 18.21
N PRO A 629 -26.44 13.41 18.71
CA PRO A 629 -26.88 14.49 19.57
C PRO A 629 -26.35 14.31 21.00
N LEU A 630 -26.19 15.43 21.70
CA LEU A 630 -25.81 15.47 23.12
C LEU A 630 -26.99 15.12 24.04
N THR A 631 -28.21 15.09 23.51
CA THR A 631 -29.45 14.76 24.23
C THR A 631 -30.34 13.88 23.38
N THR A 632 -31.23 13.12 24.03
CA THR A 632 -32.23 12.33 23.30
C THR A 632 -33.22 13.26 22.59
N LEU A 633 -33.35 13.07 21.28
CA LEU A 633 -34.31 13.71 20.41
C LEU A 633 -35.43 12.71 20.04
N PRO A 634 -36.71 13.14 19.98
CA PRO A 634 -37.77 12.31 19.44
C PRO A 634 -37.55 12.02 17.95
N ALA A 635 -38.27 11.04 17.39
CA ALA A 635 -38.26 10.77 15.96
C ALA A 635 -38.63 12.04 15.17
N HIS A 636 -37.87 12.33 14.12
CA HIS A 636 -38.02 13.56 13.36
C HIS A 636 -37.55 13.40 11.92
N THR A 637 -38.03 14.27 11.05
CA THR A 637 -37.61 14.34 9.64
C THR A 637 -36.84 15.62 9.42
N VAL A 638 -35.75 15.54 8.66
CA VAL A 638 -34.95 16.68 8.21
C VAL A 638 -34.97 16.75 6.68
N THR A 639 -35.41 17.88 6.14
CA THR A 639 -35.42 18.17 4.71
C THR A 639 -34.43 19.27 4.40
N VAL A 640 -33.63 19.07 3.35
CA VAL A 640 -32.64 20.05 2.89
C VAL A 640 -33.05 20.58 1.54
N THR A 641 -33.16 21.90 1.43
CA THR A 641 -33.55 22.56 0.19
C THR A 641 -32.44 23.48 -0.29
N LEU A 642 -32.13 23.40 -1.58
CA LEU A 642 -31.31 24.40 -2.28
C LEU A 642 -32.22 25.23 -3.18
N THR A 643 -32.49 26.46 -2.76
CA THR A 643 -33.32 27.40 -3.51
C THR A 643 -32.43 28.39 -4.25
N PRO A 644 -32.46 28.44 -5.60
CA PRO A 644 -31.68 29.42 -6.35
C PRO A 644 -32.02 30.85 -5.91
N THR A 645 -31.01 31.71 -5.86
CA THR A 645 -31.18 33.15 -5.57
C THR A 645 -30.68 33.97 -6.73
N ASN A 646 -31.39 35.04 -7.07
CA ASN A 646 -30.97 36.00 -8.09
C ASN A 646 -29.64 36.67 -7.75
#